data_AF-A0A9Q7TP17-F1
#
_entry.id   AF-A0A9Q7TP17-F1
#
_cell.length_a   1.000
_cell.length_b   1.000
_cell.length_c   1.000
_cell.angle_alpha   90.00
_cell.angle_beta   90.00
_cell.angle_gamma   90.00
#
_symmetry.space_group_name_H-M   'P 1'
#
loop_
_entity.id
_entity.type
_entity.pdbx_description
1 polymer ?
#
loop_
_entity_poly.entity_id
_entity_poly.type
_entity_poly.pdbx_seq_one_letter_code
_entity_poly.pdbx_strand_id
1 'polypeptide(L)'
;MTTGQPATAADQAAQKELQSSLLRISIICASSIQSLREPTQPTILSADEPSSPPTADKLSSQIASDLAQLLTLVQKHTTNLALALKPSLKSTNTASSSGSTPISPVSGLDAKSLQAAQSQIVSLGSDLLPKIVFLAKKAWKDRQVFQQRSKADQTPAQIEERRKLEQMAKEMGGQVMSADRLGIPPSERDDLEKKLEYSLGNSFAREIRSVVEDVIGSIADLLHSLLDDRAKKALQQASEARDRADGINGVSSKLGSLSLGANPDPAELRKRTLAANNLVWETCAKYIGERNSDGTPRTITSVAPNGVRTKVQVKGLSKSNLEACKRSWSNRVELMRDGLHELKEGIEAEQNGTAAEEDDGEEFSFPAATPLSPEQKDRLRQLSNLVKMGNLTHENILKEIAKAGPNSRVDLDEVEELGKQLEESQDELVAACLYGETDAGLEAKMFDPDAEDDQDVDGEEDEEADADLTEDQAIEKAILRTFEQYVQAVVSLSAYVTDRDELVEKVNVACATDEEGNFAKVFGAKFNRLSKVLSEVSGNITLRTLPVSSTAANADRNHDQSTPKAKVQHKPIPQANDEFSTSVFISELESIASSLGPSVKVTDREIASHLDSADPLKPMRQGYILPTFKDVCSPDYPSTSAETAPDAESLYMCGNSLGPLSRLTKKYLEQEIDAWGRKAVLGHFEHPYGTPWTQMEKRVGELCANVVGAKESEVVVMATLTGNLHSLLATFYRPATKPFGVDFKGDGEQARKEEKKVKHKIIFEQKAFPSDHYALASVIELNGFNPETSLVPLVPKEGTRTLETADILATIEKCGQEGETAIILIGGIQYFTGQLFELEKLAKKAHEYGILFGVDLAHAFANVPLALHDWGVDFACWCTYKYGSSGPGGIAGLFVHEKWHQADLKRQAGWWGHEKETRFSMPDKFVPTKGAEGWQTSNPSMLDMAALKGSLETLLKAEEMGKRNEKDEGRGEGKHGKGTIMPVLRRKSLRLTAYLEALLLSPGFFPDGFDIRVVTPKDPLQRGSQLCIQIPDPPQAAEAARKEQEKRQQQEQEAKLNGKDVPPPIDGKKLIARAHKRAEKQRGLVADIRSPDMLRLAPLAQFSTYGDVWRTADVLRQSLLDEVEAEKSS
;
A
#
# COMPACT_ATOMS: atom_id res chain seq x y z
N MET A 1 36.53 61.07 -13.59
CA MET A 1 35.64 59.96 -13.98
C MET A 1 36.47 58.68 -13.96
N THR A 2 36.16 57.76 -13.06
CA THR A 2 36.78 56.43 -12.98
C THR A 2 35.64 55.43 -12.92
N THR A 3 35.54 54.59 -13.94
CA THR A 3 34.47 53.58 -14.06
C THR A 3 34.66 52.51 -12.98
N GLY A 4 33.60 52.25 -12.21
CA GLY A 4 33.59 51.11 -11.29
C GLY A 4 33.72 49.81 -12.06
N GLN A 5 34.53 48.87 -11.57
CA GLN A 5 34.60 47.55 -12.18
C GLN A 5 33.29 46.79 -11.91
N PRO A 6 32.67 46.16 -12.92
CA PRO A 6 31.58 45.23 -12.68
C PRO A 6 32.10 44.01 -11.89
N ALA A 7 31.18 43.26 -11.25
CA ALA A 7 31.51 41.99 -10.60
C ALA A 7 32.31 41.10 -11.56
N THR A 8 33.43 40.55 -11.10
CA THR A 8 34.36 39.85 -11.99
C THR A 8 33.76 38.52 -12.44
N ALA A 9 34.24 37.99 -13.57
CA ALA A 9 33.85 36.65 -14.02
C ALA A 9 34.16 35.56 -12.97
N ALA A 10 35.14 35.78 -12.08
CA ALA A 10 35.45 34.89 -10.97
C ALA A 10 34.40 34.97 -9.84
N ASP A 11 33.89 36.17 -9.50
CA ASP A 11 32.83 36.33 -8.50
C ASP A 11 31.53 35.66 -8.97
N GLN A 12 31.17 35.87 -10.25
CA GLN A 12 29.98 35.23 -10.86
C GLN A 12 30.11 33.70 -10.94
N ALA A 13 31.31 33.19 -11.24
CA ALA A 13 31.57 31.75 -11.23
C ALA A 13 31.43 31.16 -9.82
N ALA A 14 32.06 31.77 -8.81
CA ALA A 14 31.98 31.33 -7.42
C ALA A 14 30.55 31.36 -6.86
N GLN A 15 29.76 32.39 -7.19
CA GLN A 15 28.35 32.48 -6.80
C GLN A 15 27.52 31.33 -7.40
N LYS A 16 27.76 30.98 -8.67
CA LYS A 16 27.08 29.85 -9.35
C LYS A 16 27.49 28.50 -8.75
N GLU A 17 28.75 28.33 -8.39
CA GLU A 17 29.27 27.11 -7.76
C GLU A 17 28.70 26.90 -6.34
N LEU A 18 28.58 27.99 -5.58
CA LEU A 18 27.91 28.03 -4.27
C LEU A 18 26.43 27.62 -4.37
N GLN A 19 25.65 28.19 -5.30
CA GLN A 19 24.24 27.82 -5.50
C GLN A 19 24.08 26.35 -5.94
N SER A 20 24.96 25.84 -6.79
CA SER A 20 25.01 24.41 -7.15
C SER A 20 25.32 23.51 -5.94
N SER A 21 26.21 23.96 -5.04
CA SER A 21 26.58 23.24 -3.83
C SER A 21 25.42 23.21 -2.81
N LEU A 22 24.76 24.35 -2.59
CA LEU A 22 23.57 24.47 -1.74
C LEU A 22 22.46 23.50 -2.19
N LEU A 23 22.08 23.54 -3.47
CA LEU A 23 21.00 22.70 -4.02
C LEU A 23 21.26 21.20 -3.82
N ARG A 24 22.51 20.74 -4.07
CA ARG A 24 22.90 19.34 -3.84
C ARG A 24 22.76 18.94 -2.37
N ILE A 25 23.10 19.82 -1.45
CA ILE A 25 23.14 19.51 -0.02
C ILE A 25 21.75 19.59 0.61
N SER A 26 20.85 20.46 0.13
CA SER A 26 19.42 20.41 0.48
C SER A 26 18.80 19.04 0.13
N ILE A 27 19.16 18.45 -1.02
CA ILE A 27 18.73 17.10 -1.41
C ILE A 27 19.34 16.03 -0.47
N ILE A 28 20.60 16.19 -0.04
CA ILE A 28 21.23 15.30 0.96
C ILE A 28 20.50 15.40 2.31
N CYS A 29 20.07 16.59 2.75
CA CYS A 29 19.29 16.75 3.98
C CYS A 29 17.94 16.01 3.89
N ALA A 30 17.18 16.23 2.81
CA ALA A 30 15.88 15.61 2.60
C ALA A 30 15.94 14.08 2.51
N SER A 31 16.90 13.54 1.75
CA SER A 31 17.13 12.09 1.64
C SER A 31 17.68 11.47 2.93
N SER A 32 18.44 12.23 3.74
CA SER A 32 18.92 11.76 5.04
C SER A 32 17.80 11.61 6.06
N ILE A 33 16.89 12.59 6.15
CA ILE A 33 15.67 12.50 6.98
C ILE A 33 14.79 11.33 6.51
N GLN A 34 14.63 11.16 5.19
CA GLN A 34 13.92 10.01 4.64
C GLN A 34 14.58 8.69 5.06
N SER A 35 15.90 8.58 4.98
CA SER A 35 16.62 7.36 5.35
C SER A 35 16.65 7.07 6.86
N LEU A 36 16.43 8.05 7.73
CA LEU A 36 16.25 7.83 9.17
C LEU A 36 14.90 7.18 9.50
N ARG A 37 13.92 7.26 8.59
CA ARG A 37 12.60 6.60 8.70
C ARG A 37 12.62 5.15 8.22
N GLU A 38 13.68 4.70 7.57
CA GLU A 38 13.86 3.31 7.11
C GLU A 38 14.19 2.36 8.27
N PRO A 39 13.62 1.13 8.32
CA PRO A 39 13.93 0.17 9.37
C PRO A 39 15.34 -0.42 9.23
N THR A 40 16.21 -0.20 10.21
CA THR A 40 17.54 -0.85 10.29
C THR A 40 17.53 -2.07 11.20
N GLN A 41 18.04 -3.20 10.68
CA GLN A 41 18.18 -4.48 11.39
C GLN A 41 19.22 -4.41 12.51
N PRO A 42 19.03 -5.09 13.66
CA PRO A 42 19.94 -4.99 14.79
C PRO A 42 21.33 -5.62 14.56
N THR A 43 22.34 -5.19 15.33
CA THR A 43 23.69 -5.77 15.33
C THR A 43 23.83 -6.85 16.39
N ILE A 44 24.28 -8.05 16.00
CA ILE A 44 24.88 -9.01 16.93
C ILE A 44 26.41 -8.84 16.83
N LEU A 45 27.08 -8.65 17.96
CA LEU A 45 28.54 -8.56 18.02
C LEU A 45 29.15 -9.97 18.09
N SER A 46 30.20 -10.20 17.30
CA SER A 46 30.97 -11.46 17.32
C SER A 46 31.83 -11.57 18.58
N ALA A 47 32.14 -12.81 19.00
CA ALA A 47 32.93 -13.10 20.19
C ALA A 47 34.46 -13.07 19.97
N ASP A 48 34.91 -13.14 18.70
CA ASP A 48 36.27 -13.56 18.35
C ASP A 48 37.29 -12.41 18.12
N GLU A 49 37.36 -11.40 19.01
CA GLU A 49 38.59 -10.61 19.18
C GLU A 49 38.93 -10.38 20.68
N PRO A 50 40.22 -10.22 21.05
CA PRO A 50 40.66 -10.33 22.45
C PRO A 50 40.27 -9.17 23.38
N SER A 51 39.53 -8.17 22.91
CA SER A 51 38.97 -7.09 23.72
C SER A 51 37.46 -7.31 23.88
N SER A 52 37.03 -7.61 25.12
CA SER A 52 35.62 -7.79 25.48
C SER A 52 34.74 -6.66 24.91
N PRO A 53 33.63 -6.97 24.22
CA PRO A 53 32.82 -5.96 23.54
C PRO A 53 32.31 -4.87 24.52
N PRO A 54 32.06 -3.64 24.03
CA PRO A 54 31.56 -2.57 24.88
C PRO A 54 30.19 -2.92 25.44
N THR A 55 30.02 -2.77 26.76
CA THR A 55 28.71 -2.84 27.42
C THR A 55 27.80 -1.73 26.91
N ALA A 56 26.47 -1.89 27.07
CA ALA A 56 25.49 -0.90 26.65
C ALA A 56 25.83 0.51 27.17
N ASP A 57 26.17 0.66 28.45
CA ASP A 57 26.61 1.93 29.07
C ASP A 57 27.84 2.57 28.41
N LYS A 58 28.79 1.75 27.93
CA LYS A 58 29.98 2.25 27.21
C LYS A 58 29.58 2.70 25.81
N LEU A 59 28.70 1.95 25.15
CA LEU A 59 28.26 2.23 23.78
C LEU A 59 27.33 3.46 23.71
N SER A 60 26.40 3.60 24.66
CA SER A 60 25.56 4.79 24.82
C SER A 60 26.40 6.03 25.12
N SER A 61 27.33 5.94 26.08
CA SER A 61 28.24 7.03 26.43
C SER A 61 29.12 7.44 25.25
N GLN A 62 29.60 6.47 24.46
CA GLN A 62 30.38 6.72 23.25
C GLN A 62 29.53 7.42 22.17
N ILE A 63 28.33 6.90 21.87
CA ILE A 63 27.42 7.49 20.87
C ILE A 63 27.02 8.92 21.27
N ALA A 64 26.68 9.16 22.54
CA ALA A 64 26.35 10.50 23.03
C ALA A 64 27.56 11.45 23.00
N SER A 65 28.77 10.96 23.31
CA SER A 65 30.01 11.73 23.22
C SER A 65 30.35 12.11 21.77
N ASP A 66 30.33 11.14 20.86
CA ASP A 66 30.66 11.34 19.45
C ASP A 66 29.64 12.27 18.77
N LEU A 67 28.35 12.13 19.12
CA LEU A 67 27.31 13.04 18.62
C LEU A 67 27.55 14.46 19.15
N ALA A 68 27.79 14.67 20.44
CA ALA A 68 28.09 15.99 21.00
C ALA A 68 29.33 16.65 20.38
N GLN A 69 30.38 15.87 20.09
CA GLN A 69 31.57 16.35 19.37
C GLN A 69 31.23 16.76 17.92
N LEU A 70 30.43 15.97 17.20
CA LEU A 70 29.97 16.33 15.85
C LEU A 70 29.08 17.59 15.87
N LEU A 71 28.20 17.75 16.86
CA LEU A 71 27.39 18.98 17.02
C LEU A 71 28.27 20.22 17.31
N THR A 72 29.36 20.06 18.07
CA THR A 72 30.34 21.13 18.28
C THR A 72 31.07 21.49 16.98
N LEU A 73 31.34 20.51 16.10
CA LEU A 73 31.86 20.76 14.76
C LEU A 73 30.83 21.46 13.85
N VAL A 74 29.54 21.09 13.91
CA VAL A 74 28.46 21.81 13.21
C VAL A 74 28.45 23.27 13.64
N GLN A 75 28.44 23.56 14.95
CA GLN A 75 28.53 24.93 15.49
C GLN A 75 29.77 25.69 14.99
N LYS A 76 30.93 25.01 14.90
CA LYS A 76 32.17 25.62 14.38
C LYS A 76 32.04 25.99 12.90
N HIS A 77 31.44 25.13 12.08
CA HIS A 77 31.24 25.39 10.66
C HIS A 77 30.15 26.46 10.40
N THR A 78 29.05 26.49 11.16
CA THR A 78 28.06 27.59 11.08
C THR A 78 28.61 28.92 11.61
N THR A 79 29.48 28.91 12.63
CA THR A 79 30.22 30.10 13.06
C THR A 79 31.14 30.63 11.95
N ASN A 80 31.91 29.75 11.31
CA ASN A 80 32.77 30.12 10.19
C ASN A 80 31.95 30.62 8.98
N LEU A 81 30.80 30.02 8.70
CA LEU A 81 29.90 30.43 7.62
C LEU A 81 29.34 31.84 7.88
N ALA A 82 28.88 32.12 9.10
CA ALA A 82 28.45 33.46 9.50
C ALA A 82 29.58 34.51 9.47
N LEU A 83 30.85 34.10 9.58
CA LEU A 83 32.00 34.99 9.33
C LEU A 83 32.25 35.21 7.83
N ALA A 84 32.19 34.15 7.00
CA ALA A 84 32.36 34.23 5.55
C ALA A 84 31.24 35.03 4.85
N LEU A 85 30.05 35.11 5.44
CA LEU A 85 28.91 35.87 4.92
C LEU A 85 28.93 37.36 5.29
N LYS A 86 29.93 37.85 6.04
CA LYS A 86 30.07 39.28 6.38
C LYS A 86 30.57 40.09 5.17
N PRO A 87 29.95 41.24 4.84
CA PRO A 87 30.47 42.14 3.80
C PRO A 87 31.88 42.64 4.12
N SER A 88 32.74 42.75 3.10
CA SER A 88 34.03 43.43 3.26
C SER A 88 33.83 44.95 3.40
N LEU A 89 34.69 45.61 4.18
CA LEU A 89 34.69 47.08 4.37
C LEU A 89 34.99 47.91 3.10
N LYS A 90 35.03 47.29 1.92
CA LYS A 90 35.29 47.95 0.62
C LYS A 90 34.09 48.04 -0.31
N SER A 91 32.97 47.34 -0.06
CA SER A 91 31.80 47.34 -0.95
C SER A 91 30.65 48.27 -0.52
N THR A 92 30.77 48.96 0.62
CA THR A 92 29.75 49.88 1.13
C THR A 92 29.74 51.24 0.40
N ASN A 93 29.24 51.27 -0.85
CA ASN A 93 28.59 52.43 -1.52
C ASN A 93 28.26 52.16 -3.01
N THR A 94 27.37 51.20 -3.31
CA THR A 94 26.74 51.09 -4.65
C THR A 94 25.27 50.65 -4.56
N ALA A 95 24.34 51.61 -4.58
CA ALA A 95 22.90 51.36 -4.51
C ALA A 95 22.12 52.24 -5.50
N SER A 96 22.31 52.01 -6.81
CA SER A 96 21.49 52.60 -7.87
C SER A 96 21.67 51.94 -9.24
N SER A 97 20.60 51.96 -10.05
CA SER A 97 20.51 51.72 -11.50
C SER A 97 20.57 50.28 -12.07
N SER A 98 19.42 49.89 -12.65
CA SER A 98 19.25 49.06 -13.87
C SER A 98 20.05 47.77 -14.07
N GLY A 99 19.40 46.63 -13.80
CA GLY A 99 19.79 45.31 -14.32
C GLY A 99 18.87 44.21 -13.77
N SER A 100 18.33 43.35 -14.63
CA SER A 100 17.40 42.27 -14.26
C SER A 100 18.11 41.05 -13.66
N THR A 101 18.82 41.27 -12.56
CA THR A 101 19.64 40.26 -11.87
C THR A 101 18.97 39.88 -10.55
N PRO A 102 18.70 38.61 -10.25
CA PRO A 102 18.01 38.22 -9.02
C PRO A 102 18.84 38.59 -7.78
N ILE A 103 18.16 39.13 -6.76
CA ILE A 103 18.76 39.54 -5.50
C ILE A 103 18.93 38.30 -4.60
N SER A 104 20.10 38.17 -3.97
CA SER A 104 20.46 37.00 -3.15
C SER A 104 21.20 37.47 -1.88
N PRO A 105 21.09 36.78 -0.73
CA PRO A 105 21.82 37.14 0.49
C PRO A 105 23.34 37.17 0.33
N VAL A 106 23.90 36.50 -0.70
CA VAL A 106 25.35 36.53 -0.99
C VAL A 106 25.79 37.64 -1.95
N SER A 107 24.85 38.36 -2.58
CA SER A 107 25.17 39.43 -3.55
C SER A 107 26.01 40.54 -2.90
N GLY A 108 27.18 40.83 -3.50
CA GLY A 108 28.14 41.81 -2.99
C GLY A 108 29.24 41.26 -2.06
N LEU A 109 29.35 39.93 -1.92
CA LEU A 109 30.56 39.27 -1.41
C LEU A 109 31.59 39.07 -2.53
N ASP A 110 32.86 39.02 -2.17
CA ASP A 110 33.96 38.70 -3.09
C ASP A 110 34.15 37.17 -3.25
N ALA A 111 34.81 36.76 -4.34
CA ALA A 111 35.08 35.35 -4.65
C ALA A 111 35.73 34.54 -3.51
N LYS A 112 36.59 35.12 -2.65
CA LYS A 112 37.20 34.36 -1.53
C LYS A 112 36.19 34.13 -0.41
N SER A 113 35.38 35.14 -0.10
CA SER A 113 34.28 35.01 0.86
C SER A 113 33.24 33.99 0.40
N LEU A 114 32.91 33.98 -0.91
CA LEU A 114 32.03 32.98 -1.52
C LEU A 114 32.62 31.55 -1.46
N GLN A 115 33.89 31.37 -1.80
CA GLN A 115 34.60 30.07 -1.70
C GLN A 115 34.72 29.58 -0.26
N ALA A 116 34.96 30.48 0.70
CA ALA A 116 35.01 30.14 2.12
C ALA A 116 33.63 29.65 2.62
N ALA A 117 32.54 30.34 2.25
CA ALA A 117 31.18 29.92 2.56
C ALA A 117 30.86 28.55 1.94
N GLN A 118 31.17 28.35 0.64
CA GLN A 118 31.00 27.07 -0.05
C GLN A 118 31.75 25.94 0.65
N SER A 119 32.99 26.17 1.08
CA SER A 119 33.79 25.19 1.83
C SER A 119 33.13 24.78 3.16
N GLN A 120 32.54 25.72 3.92
CA GLN A 120 31.82 25.37 5.15
C GLN A 120 30.55 24.57 4.86
N ILE A 121 29.79 24.96 3.84
CA ILE A 121 28.56 24.28 3.40
C ILE A 121 28.85 22.85 2.94
N VAL A 122 29.89 22.65 2.11
CA VAL A 122 30.32 21.31 1.67
C VAL A 122 30.80 20.45 2.85
N SER A 123 31.47 21.04 3.85
CA SER A 123 31.88 20.33 5.07
C SER A 123 30.68 19.87 5.91
N LEU A 124 29.68 20.75 6.10
CA LEU A 124 28.43 20.41 6.78
C LEU A 124 27.71 19.26 6.05
N GLY A 125 27.49 19.39 4.74
CA GLY A 125 26.69 18.45 3.95
C GLY A 125 27.36 17.11 3.62
N SER A 126 28.67 17.10 3.39
CA SER A 126 29.38 15.93 2.84
C SER A 126 30.25 15.19 3.85
N ASP A 127 30.57 15.80 5.00
CA ASP A 127 31.39 15.18 6.05
C ASP A 127 30.63 15.01 7.38
N LEU A 128 29.98 16.07 7.89
CA LEU A 128 29.31 16.01 9.20
C LEU A 128 27.93 15.36 9.14
N LEU A 129 27.11 15.70 8.14
CA LEU A 129 25.74 15.18 8.01
C LEU A 129 25.72 13.64 7.90
N PRO A 130 26.55 12.97 7.06
CA PRO A 130 26.61 11.51 7.05
C PRO A 130 27.02 10.88 8.38
N LYS A 131 27.87 11.55 9.17
CA LYS A 131 28.36 11.03 10.47
C LYS A 131 27.27 11.10 11.56
N ILE A 132 26.49 12.18 11.61
CA ILE A 132 25.37 12.25 12.58
C ILE A 132 24.25 11.27 12.21
N VAL A 133 23.95 11.10 10.92
CA VAL A 133 23.02 10.05 10.44
C VAL A 133 23.53 8.66 10.79
N PHE A 134 24.84 8.40 10.61
CA PHE A 134 25.45 7.14 11.00
C PHE A 134 25.31 6.87 12.51
N LEU A 135 25.49 7.85 13.39
CA LEU A 135 25.31 7.65 14.84
C LEU A 135 23.86 7.36 15.22
N ALA A 136 22.88 8.03 14.60
CA ALA A 136 21.46 7.71 14.81
C ALA A 136 21.10 6.30 14.29
N LYS A 137 21.53 5.95 13.07
CA LYS A 137 21.35 4.59 12.53
C LYS A 137 22.06 3.56 13.41
N LYS A 138 23.26 3.85 13.94
CA LYS A 138 24.00 2.99 14.86
C LYS A 138 23.28 2.81 16.20
N ALA A 139 22.75 3.88 16.80
CA ALA A 139 21.96 3.76 18.04
C ALA A 139 20.73 2.87 17.83
N TRP A 140 20.06 2.97 16.68
CA TRP A 140 18.94 2.08 16.32
C TRP A 140 19.37 0.64 16.01
N LYS A 141 20.54 0.46 15.39
CA LYS A 141 21.13 -0.84 15.04
C LYS A 141 21.60 -1.60 16.27
N ASP A 142 22.33 -0.92 17.15
CA ASP A 142 22.97 -1.53 18.32
C ASP A 142 22.04 -1.50 19.55
N ARG A 143 20.73 -1.23 19.38
CA ARG A 143 19.78 -1.06 20.48
C ARG A 143 19.63 -2.31 21.37
N GLN A 144 19.94 -3.50 20.86
CA GLN A 144 19.98 -4.74 21.64
C GLN A 144 21.40 -5.33 21.58
N VAL A 145 22.08 -5.41 22.74
CA VAL A 145 23.42 -6.01 22.88
C VAL A 145 23.33 -7.20 23.84
N PHE A 146 24.08 -8.28 23.59
CA PHE A 146 23.93 -9.56 24.31
C PHE A 146 25.29 -10.12 24.79
N GLN A 147 25.32 -10.73 25.99
CA GLN A 147 26.43 -11.57 26.52
C GLN A 147 25.90 -12.67 27.48
N GLN A 148 26.72 -13.70 27.77
CA GLN A 148 26.35 -15.02 28.35
C GLN A 148 26.52 -15.16 29.88
N ARG A 149 25.76 -16.06 30.55
CA ARG A 149 25.86 -16.62 31.95
C ARG A 149 24.65 -17.56 32.22
N SER A 150 24.69 -18.77 32.80
CA SER A 150 25.81 -19.61 33.29
C SER A 150 25.59 -21.17 33.43
N LYS A 151 24.43 -21.76 33.07
CA LYS A 151 24.05 -23.21 32.94
C LYS A 151 23.49 -24.00 34.16
N ALA A 152 22.59 -23.43 34.97
CA ALA A 152 22.15 -24.07 36.23
C ALA A 152 20.95 -25.06 36.15
N ASP A 153 19.83 -24.72 35.49
CA ASP A 153 18.50 -25.24 35.88
C ASP A 153 17.67 -26.02 34.82
N GLN A 154 18.23 -26.46 33.69
CA GLN A 154 17.45 -27.20 32.67
C GLN A 154 17.20 -28.68 33.01
N THR A 155 15.96 -29.16 32.77
CA THR A 155 15.59 -30.57 33.02
C THR A 155 15.95 -31.50 31.85
N PRO A 156 16.24 -32.79 32.10
CA PRO A 156 16.62 -33.75 31.06
C PRO A 156 15.67 -33.85 29.86
N ALA A 157 14.36 -33.69 30.07
CA ALA A 157 13.37 -33.76 28.99
C ALA A 157 13.51 -32.58 28.01
N GLN A 158 13.67 -31.36 28.53
CA GLN A 158 13.88 -30.15 27.73
C GLN A 158 15.21 -30.19 26.98
N ILE A 159 16.26 -30.76 27.58
CA ILE A 159 17.56 -30.96 26.92
C ILE A 159 17.44 -31.96 25.76
N GLU A 160 16.66 -33.03 25.91
CA GLU A 160 16.48 -34.04 24.86
C GLU A 160 15.55 -33.56 23.74
N GLU A 161 14.53 -32.77 24.06
CA GLU A 161 13.66 -32.09 23.09
C GLU A 161 14.44 -31.03 22.29
N ARG A 162 15.25 -30.21 22.96
CA ARG A 162 16.17 -29.25 22.32
C ARG A 162 17.17 -29.97 21.40
N ARG A 163 17.69 -31.15 21.79
CA ARG A 163 18.53 -31.98 20.92
C ARG A 163 17.81 -32.53 19.70
N LYS A 164 16.54 -32.96 19.83
CA LYS A 164 15.71 -33.35 18.67
C LYS A 164 15.54 -32.17 17.72
N LEU A 165 15.28 -30.96 18.23
CA LEU A 165 15.17 -29.74 17.42
C LEU A 165 16.51 -29.34 16.76
N GLU A 166 17.62 -29.38 17.49
CA GLU A 166 18.97 -29.15 16.93
C GLU A 166 19.33 -30.19 15.84
N GLN A 167 18.97 -31.46 16.04
CA GLN A 167 19.20 -32.52 15.05
C GLN A 167 18.30 -32.36 13.83
N MET A 168 17.00 -32.11 14.01
CA MET A 168 16.08 -31.81 12.91
C MET A 168 16.53 -30.61 12.09
N ALA A 169 16.94 -29.51 12.74
CA ALA A 169 17.46 -28.33 12.04
C ALA A 169 18.72 -28.66 11.23
N LYS A 170 19.64 -29.46 11.80
CA LYS A 170 20.87 -29.94 11.14
C LYS A 170 20.60 -30.89 9.97
N GLU A 171 19.53 -31.68 10.03
CA GLU A 171 19.09 -32.59 8.96
C GLU A 171 18.27 -31.86 7.87
N MET A 172 17.54 -30.80 8.21
CA MET A 172 16.91 -29.86 7.27
C MET A 172 17.92 -28.89 6.59
N GLY A 173 19.24 -29.11 6.76
CA GLY A 173 20.29 -28.28 6.17
C GLY A 173 20.53 -26.95 6.88
N GLY A 174 19.74 -26.63 7.90
CA GLY A 174 19.89 -25.43 8.72
C GLY A 174 21.19 -25.45 9.51
N GLN A 175 22.08 -24.49 9.24
CA GLN A 175 23.23 -24.24 10.09
C GLN A 175 22.81 -23.50 11.36
N VAL A 176 22.24 -24.25 12.32
CA VAL A 176 22.23 -23.79 13.71
C VAL A 176 23.68 -23.50 14.09
N MET A 177 24.00 -22.25 14.43
CA MET A 177 25.25 -21.94 15.13
C MET A 177 25.10 -22.41 16.57
N SER A 178 25.16 -23.72 16.76
CA SER A 178 25.32 -24.30 18.07
C SER A 178 26.64 -23.81 18.67
N ALA A 179 26.69 -23.74 20.00
CA ALA A 179 27.85 -23.29 20.75
C ALA A 179 29.14 -24.09 20.46
N ASP A 180 29.06 -25.25 19.78
CA ASP A 180 30.19 -25.97 19.19
C ASP A 180 31.04 -25.10 18.25
N ARG A 181 30.42 -24.25 17.43
CA ARG A 181 31.12 -23.38 16.48
C ARG A 181 31.77 -22.16 17.14
N LEU A 182 31.40 -21.85 18.38
CA LEU A 182 32.03 -20.84 19.22
C LEU A 182 33.09 -21.47 20.16
N GLY A 183 33.37 -22.77 20.02
CA GLY A 183 34.31 -23.50 20.86
C GLY A 183 33.83 -23.79 22.29
N ILE A 184 32.57 -23.44 22.62
CA ILE A 184 32.06 -23.45 23.98
C ILE A 184 31.65 -24.88 24.39
N PRO A 185 32.12 -25.41 25.53
CA PRO A 185 31.85 -26.79 25.97
C PRO A 185 30.35 -27.14 26.05
N PRO A 186 29.99 -28.44 25.95
CA PRO A 186 28.63 -28.92 26.20
C PRO A 186 28.07 -28.59 27.61
N SER A 187 28.92 -28.17 28.53
CA SER A 187 28.61 -27.71 29.89
C SER A 187 28.27 -26.21 30.02
N GLU A 188 28.19 -25.42 28.94
CA GLU A 188 28.06 -23.94 29.02
C GLU A 188 27.07 -23.34 27.99
N ARG A 189 25.85 -23.89 27.81
CA ARG A 189 25.01 -23.62 26.60
C ARG A 189 23.55 -23.18 26.78
N ASP A 190 23.06 -22.99 28.01
CA ASP A 190 21.61 -23.07 28.27
C ASP A 190 20.96 -21.77 28.76
N ASP A 191 21.74 -20.69 28.91
CA ASP A 191 21.29 -19.49 29.61
C ASP A 191 21.57 -18.19 28.83
N LEU A 192 20.50 -17.46 28.55
CA LEU A 192 20.50 -16.03 28.21
C LEU A 192 19.22 -15.40 28.81
N GLU A 193 19.27 -14.96 30.07
CA GLU A 193 18.24 -14.05 30.59
C GLU A 193 18.44 -12.64 30.01
N LYS A 194 17.35 -11.99 29.56
CA LYS A 194 17.32 -10.53 29.47
C LYS A 194 17.57 -9.96 30.88
N LYS A 195 18.63 -9.17 31.03
CA LYS A 195 18.87 -8.32 32.22
C LYS A 195 19.11 -6.88 31.79
N LEU A 196 18.58 -5.97 32.61
CA LEU A 196 18.42 -4.54 32.34
C LEU A 196 19.75 -3.84 32.01
N GLU A 197 20.88 -4.37 32.49
CA GLU A 197 22.24 -3.84 32.32
C GLU A 197 22.82 -3.89 30.89
N TYR A 198 22.19 -4.61 29.94
CA TYR A 198 22.81 -4.94 28.64
C TYR A 198 22.07 -4.41 27.40
N SER A 199 20.89 -3.79 27.53
CA SER A 199 20.19 -3.16 26.39
C SER A 199 20.61 -1.70 26.22
N LEU A 200 20.91 -1.29 24.99
CA LEU A 200 21.06 0.14 24.65
C LEU A 200 19.69 0.82 24.52
N GLY A 201 18.68 0.05 24.09
CA GLY A 201 17.25 0.30 24.28
C GLY A 201 16.55 1.19 23.25
N ASN A 202 15.22 1.02 23.19
CA ASN A 202 14.34 1.73 22.25
C ASN A 202 14.25 3.22 22.59
N SER A 203 14.12 3.61 23.87
CA SER A 203 13.95 5.01 24.26
C SER A 203 15.21 5.84 23.97
N PHE A 204 16.40 5.30 24.24
CA PHE A 204 17.67 5.93 23.84
C PHE A 204 17.79 6.05 22.32
N ALA A 205 17.47 5.00 21.57
CA ALA A 205 17.53 5.02 20.10
C ALA A 205 16.53 6.03 19.48
N ARG A 206 15.31 6.13 20.04
CA ARG A 206 14.30 7.15 19.70
C ARG A 206 14.84 8.56 19.97
N GLU A 207 15.44 8.81 21.15
CA GLU A 207 16.00 10.13 21.51
C GLU A 207 17.16 10.55 20.59
N ILE A 208 18.16 9.69 20.37
CA ILE A 208 19.30 9.99 19.49
C ILE A 208 18.83 10.28 18.05
N ARG A 209 17.84 9.54 17.54
CA ARG A 209 17.25 9.81 16.22
C ARG A 209 16.56 11.18 16.17
N SER A 210 15.73 11.52 17.16
CA SER A 210 15.06 12.82 17.24
C SER A 210 16.04 14.00 17.23
N VAL A 211 17.16 13.90 17.97
CA VAL A 211 18.23 14.93 17.96
C VAL A 211 18.83 15.13 16.57
N VAL A 212 19.02 14.05 15.80
CA VAL A 212 19.59 14.13 14.46
C VAL A 212 18.58 14.66 13.44
N GLU A 213 17.28 14.35 13.59
CA GLU A 213 16.22 14.94 12.77
C GLU A 213 16.08 16.47 13.03
N ASP A 214 16.07 16.92 14.31
CA ASP A 214 16.12 18.34 14.72
C ASP A 214 17.27 19.09 14.01
N VAL A 215 18.48 18.53 14.07
CA VAL A 215 19.70 19.17 13.57
C VAL A 215 19.73 19.19 12.05
N ILE A 216 19.32 18.12 11.35
CA ILE A 216 19.25 18.13 9.89
C ILE A 216 18.15 19.08 9.39
N GLY A 217 17.01 19.18 10.09
CA GLY A 217 15.96 20.15 9.79
C GLY A 217 16.47 21.60 9.84
N SER A 218 17.09 22.00 10.95
CA SER A 218 17.64 23.36 11.07
C SER A 218 18.74 23.65 10.03
N ILE A 219 19.57 22.66 9.66
CA ILE A 219 20.57 22.79 8.59
C ILE A 219 19.88 22.98 7.23
N ALA A 220 18.79 22.27 6.95
CA ALA A 220 18.00 22.47 5.74
C ALA A 220 17.44 23.90 5.66
N ASP A 221 16.87 24.44 6.74
CA ASP A 221 16.37 25.82 6.79
C ASP A 221 17.46 26.87 6.51
N LEU A 222 18.66 26.67 7.08
CA LEU A 222 19.83 27.50 6.80
C LEU A 222 20.22 27.46 5.32
N LEU A 223 20.26 26.28 4.70
CA LEU A 223 20.55 26.13 3.27
C LEU A 223 19.47 26.79 2.41
N HIS A 224 18.19 26.58 2.74
CA HIS A 224 17.04 27.23 2.08
C HIS A 224 17.10 28.76 2.15
N SER A 225 17.56 29.33 3.27
CA SER A 225 17.72 30.79 3.41
C SER A 225 18.74 31.37 2.41
N LEU A 226 19.76 30.59 2.04
CA LEU A 226 20.85 30.97 1.13
C LEU A 226 20.56 30.74 -0.36
N LEU A 227 19.55 29.93 -0.70
CA LEU A 227 19.17 29.66 -2.09
C LEU A 227 18.61 30.92 -2.78
N ASP A 228 18.93 31.10 -4.06
CA ASP A 228 18.24 32.08 -4.91
C ASP A 228 16.85 31.59 -5.34
N ASP A 229 16.00 32.48 -5.87
CA ASP A 229 14.61 32.16 -6.23
C ASP A 229 14.48 31.12 -7.35
N ARG A 230 15.52 30.95 -8.18
CA ARG A 230 15.55 29.92 -9.23
C ARG A 230 15.84 28.56 -8.61
N ALA A 231 16.80 28.48 -7.69
CA ALA A 231 17.12 27.25 -6.97
C ALA A 231 16.00 26.84 -6.01
N LYS A 232 15.34 27.81 -5.34
CA LYS A 232 14.11 27.58 -4.56
C LYS A 232 12.99 26.99 -5.41
N LYS A 233 12.67 27.58 -6.57
CA LYS A 233 11.66 27.04 -7.49
C LYS A 233 12.03 25.65 -8.03
N ALA A 234 13.31 25.41 -8.32
CA ALA A 234 13.77 24.08 -8.75
C ALA A 234 13.62 23.02 -7.64
N LEU A 235 13.93 23.37 -6.39
CA LEU A 235 13.76 22.45 -5.26
C LEU A 235 12.29 22.24 -4.89
N GLN A 236 11.44 23.29 -4.98
CA GLN A 236 9.99 23.16 -4.83
C GLN A 236 9.42 22.22 -5.90
N GLN A 237 9.76 22.43 -7.17
CA GLN A 237 9.33 21.53 -8.27
C GLN A 237 9.81 20.09 -8.06
N ALA A 238 11.00 19.89 -7.49
CA ALA A 238 11.52 18.57 -7.14
C ALA A 238 10.80 17.93 -5.94
N SER A 239 10.46 18.70 -4.89
CA SER A 239 9.65 18.21 -3.77
C SER A 239 8.27 17.83 -4.29
N GLU A 240 7.53 18.75 -4.91
CA GLU A 240 6.22 18.45 -5.46
C GLU A 240 6.23 17.27 -6.45
N ALA A 241 7.31 17.08 -7.24
CA ALA A 241 7.44 15.92 -8.13
C ALA A 241 7.65 14.60 -7.37
N ARG A 242 8.39 14.61 -6.26
CA ARG A 242 8.52 13.45 -5.37
C ARG A 242 7.23 13.22 -4.59
N ASP A 243 6.65 14.25 -4.01
CA ASP A 243 5.46 14.14 -3.17
C ASP A 243 4.23 13.68 -4.01
N ARG A 244 4.16 14.06 -5.31
CA ARG A 244 3.24 13.48 -6.32
C ARG A 244 3.57 12.05 -6.75
N ALA A 245 4.80 11.58 -6.58
CA ALA A 245 5.22 10.20 -6.88
C ALA A 245 5.01 9.26 -5.68
N ASP A 246 5.19 9.78 -4.46
CA ASP A 246 4.97 9.09 -3.19
C ASP A 246 3.48 9.10 -2.76
N GLY A 247 2.59 9.76 -3.54
CA GLY A 247 1.15 9.80 -3.32
C GLY A 247 0.66 10.74 -2.22
N ILE A 248 1.52 11.61 -1.70
CA ILE A 248 1.24 12.45 -0.52
C ILE A 248 0.63 13.79 -0.94
N ASN A 249 -0.69 13.91 -0.82
CA ASN A 249 -1.39 15.18 -0.99
C ASN A 249 -1.15 16.13 0.21
N GLY A 250 -0.26 17.12 0.03
CA GLY A 250 -0.31 18.37 0.80
C GLY A 250 0.56 18.50 2.05
N VAL A 251 1.89 18.54 1.90
CA VAL A 251 2.83 18.93 2.99
C VAL A 251 3.62 20.22 2.68
N SER A 252 3.19 20.99 1.67
CA SER A 252 3.91 22.20 1.22
C SER A 252 3.49 23.50 1.95
N SER A 253 2.51 23.47 2.84
CA SER A 253 1.97 24.68 3.51
C SER A 253 3.03 25.42 4.34
N LYS A 254 3.86 24.71 5.09
CA LYS A 254 4.93 25.28 5.94
C LYS A 254 6.03 26.04 5.18
N LEU A 255 6.13 25.93 3.85
CA LEU A 255 7.03 26.77 3.04
C LEU A 255 6.36 28.05 2.52
N GLY A 256 5.02 28.11 2.48
CA GLY A 256 4.28 29.24 1.91
C GLY A 256 4.33 30.51 2.76
N SER A 257 4.27 30.37 4.10
CA SER A 257 4.22 31.47 5.06
C SER A 257 5.49 32.33 5.15
N LEU A 258 6.54 31.98 4.40
CA LEU A 258 7.78 32.77 4.28
C LEU A 258 7.82 33.68 3.04
N SER A 259 6.70 33.83 2.31
CA SER A 259 6.61 34.68 1.12
C SER A 259 6.96 36.15 1.42
N LEU A 260 8.04 36.63 0.81
CA LEU A 260 8.53 38.00 0.97
C LEU A 260 7.78 39.00 0.09
N GLY A 261 7.54 40.20 0.64
CA GLY A 261 7.03 41.34 -0.13
C GLY A 261 7.99 41.75 -1.25
N ALA A 262 7.46 42.43 -2.27
CA ALA A 262 8.20 42.75 -3.50
C ALA A 262 9.45 43.62 -3.22
N ASN A 263 10.62 43.11 -3.61
CA ASN A 263 11.97 43.67 -3.39
C ASN A 263 12.44 43.76 -1.92
N PRO A 264 12.83 42.63 -1.30
CA PRO A 264 13.58 42.64 -0.05
C PRO A 264 15.00 43.20 -0.23
N ASP A 265 15.48 43.95 0.77
CA ASP A 265 16.86 44.45 0.84
C ASP A 265 17.84 43.27 1.03
N PRO A 266 18.97 43.19 0.28
CA PRO A 266 20.08 42.29 0.57
C PRO A 266 20.49 42.23 2.06
N ALA A 267 20.42 43.33 2.80
CA ALA A 267 20.70 43.39 4.23
C ALA A 267 19.66 42.64 5.07
N GLU A 268 18.38 42.68 4.68
CA GLU A 268 17.32 41.93 5.36
C GLU A 268 17.41 40.42 5.07
N LEU A 269 17.70 40.04 3.82
CA LEU A 269 17.96 38.65 3.45
C LEU A 269 19.15 38.07 4.24
N ARG A 270 20.23 38.84 4.41
CA ARG A 270 21.37 38.47 5.27
C ARG A 270 20.97 38.37 6.75
N LYS A 271 20.08 39.24 7.26
CA LYS A 271 19.55 39.16 8.63
C LYS A 271 18.74 37.87 8.86
N ARG A 272 17.88 37.48 7.90
CA ARG A 272 17.12 36.20 7.93
C ARG A 272 18.07 35.00 7.85
N THR A 273 19.07 35.04 6.99
CA THR A 273 20.15 34.02 6.88
C THR A 273 20.89 33.84 8.21
N LEU A 274 21.23 34.94 8.89
CA LEU A 274 21.91 34.90 10.18
C LEU A 274 21.01 34.33 11.30
N ALA A 275 19.70 34.60 11.26
CA ALA A 275 18.74 33.99 12.20
C ALA A 275 18.67 32.46 12.01
N ALA A 276 18.55 31.96 10.78
CA ALA A 276 18.60 30.53 10.50
C ALA A 276 19.94 29.89 10.93
N ASN A 277 21.06 30.59 10.74
CA ASN A 277 22.38 30.13 11.20
C ASN A 277 22.48 30.05 12.73
N ASN A 278 21.84 30.97 13.45
CA ASN A 278 21.73 30.93 14.90
C ASN A 278 20.83 29.77 15.36
N LEU A 279 19.71 29.49 14.68
CA LEU A 279 18.83 28.37 15.00
C LEU A 279 19.55 27.02 14.96
N VAL A 280 20.42 26.79 13.95
CA VAL A 280 21.30 25.59 13.93
C VAL A 280 22.23 25.56 15.15
N TRP A 281 22.82 26.70 15.51
CA TRP A 281 23.75 26.80 16.63
C TRP A 281 23.06 26.54 17.98
N GLU A 282 21.87 27.10 18.18
CA GLU A 282 20.99 26.92 19.35
C GLU A 282 20.51 25.47 19.48
N THR A 283 20.09 24.86 18.36
CA THR A 283 19.66 23.45 18.29
C THR A 283 20.80 22.51 18.68
N CYS A 284 22.03 22.79 18.24
CA CYS A 284 23.20 22.04 18.71
C CYS A 284 23.45 22.25 20.22
N ALA A 285 23.40 23.50 20.71
CA ALA A 285 23.68 23.83 22.11
C ALA A 285 22.68 23.21 23.10
N LYS A 286 21.39 23.10 22.72
CA LYS A 286 20.32 22.37 23.44
C LYS A 286 20.74 20.95 23.86
N TYR A 287 21.49 20.27 22.99
CA TYR A 287 21.87 18.86 23.15
C TYR A 287 23.33 18.64 23.57
N ILE A 288 24.26 19.54 23.21
CA ILE A 288 25.65 19.50 23.70
C ILE A 288 25.72 19.58 25.24
N GLY A 289 24.75 20.23 25.88
CA GLY A 289 24.66 20.24 27.35
C GLY A 289 25.51 21.33 28.01
N GLU A 290 25.77 22.45 27.32
CA GLU A 290 26.53 23.58 27.87
C GLU A 290 25.96 24.05 29.21
N ARG A 291 26.79 24.05 30.24
CA ARG A 291 26.49 24.63 31.55
C ARG A 291 27.11 26.02 31.67
N ASN A 292 26.55 26.83 32.56
CA ASN A 292 27.21 28.05 32.99
C ASN A 292 28.51 27.70 33.76
N SER A 293 29.41 28.68 33.94
CA SER A 293 30.70 28.50 34.63
C SER A 293 30.58 28.11 36.11
N ASP A 294 29.39 28.23 36.69
CA ASP A 294 29.03 27.79 38.05
C ASP A 294 28.43 26.37 38.10
N GLY A 295 28.30 25.70 36.94
CA GLY A 295 27.72 24.36 36.80
C GLY A 295 26.18 24.34 36.64
N THR A 296 25.49 25.47 36.71
CA THR A 296 24.02 25.53 36.53
C THR A 296 23.60 25.24 35.09
N PRO A 297 22.38 24.69 34.87
CA PRO A 297 21.84 24.52 33.52
C PRO A 297 21.70 25.86 32.81
N ARG A 298 22.29 25.98 31.62
CA ARG A 298 22.15 27.17 30.79
C ARG A 298 20.72 27.23 30.24
N THR A 299 20.11 28.41 30.21
CA THR A 299 18.83 28.63 29.50
C THR A 299 19.13 29.40 28.22
N ILE A 300 18.79 28.79 27.08
CA ILE A 300 18.94 29.41 25.76
C ILE A 300 17.62 30.10 25.44
N THR A 301 17.67 31.35 24.99
CA THR A 301 16.49 32.03 24.42
C THR A 301 16.54 31.83 22.92
N SER A 302 15.83 30.81 22.42
CA SER A 302 15.77 30.56 20.99
C SER A 302 14.85 31.55 20.31
N VAL A 303 15.20 31.97 19.09
CA VAL A 303 14.45 32.97 18.32
C VAL A 303 13.93 32.33 17.03
N ALA A 304 12.64 32.07 16.98
CA ALA A 304 11.99 31.49 15.80
C ALA A 304 12.03 32.48 14.61
N PRO A 305 11.87 32.01 13.34
CA PRO A 305 11.95 32.86 12.16
C PRO A 305 10.95 34.04 12.11
N ASN A 306 9.83 33.93 12.84
CA ASN A 306 8.83 34.99 13.03
C ASN A 306 9.22 36.03 14.11
N GLY A 307 10.31 35.81 14.85
CA GLY A 307 10.82 36.69 15.92
C GLY A 307 10.38 36.32 17.33
N VAL A 308 9.51 35.31 17.52
CA VAL A 308 9.08 34.82 18.83
C VAL A 308 10.27 34.25 19.61
N ARG A 309 10.31 34.51 20.92
CA ARG A 309 11.44 34.19 21.81
C ARG A 309 11.07 33.18 22.89
N THR A 310 11.52 31.94 22.73
CA THR A 310 11.19 30.85 23.66
C THR A 310 12.40 30.50 24.54
N LYS A 311 12.20 30.44 25.87
CA LYS A 311 13.25 30.01 26.81
C LYS A 311 13.31 28.49 26.87
N VAL A 312 14.36 27.91 26.31
CA VAL A 312 14.62 26.46 26.31
C VAL A 312 15.70 26.14 27.35
N GLN A 313 15.40 25.23 28.26
CA GLN A 313 16.40 24.70 29.20
C GLN A 313 17.35 23.75 28.48
N VAL A 314 18.66 23.91 28.69
CA VAL A 314 19.66 22.96 28.19
C VAL A 314 19.62 21.69 29.04
N LYS A 315 18.93 20.66 28.51
CA LYS A 315 18.80 19.34 29.14
C LYS A 315 19.97 18.38 28.78
N GLY A 316 20.62 18.57 27.63
CA GLY A 316 21.70 17.70 27.13
C GLY A 316 21.20 16.38 26.52
N LEU A 317 22.12 15.49 26.11
CA LEU A 317 21.87 14.11 25.70
C LEU A 317 21.84 13.15 26.90
N SER A 318 20.88 12.21 26.91
CA SER A 318 20.90 11.04 27.79
C SER A 318 22.11 10.13 27.52
N LYS A 319 22.52 9.34 28.51
CA LYS A 319 23.69 8.45 28.48
C LYS A 319 23.36 6.98 28.69
N SER A 320 22.10 6.62 28.92
CA SER A 320 21.62 5.24 29.06
C SER A 320 20.14 5.16 28.67
N ASN A 321 19.62 3.94 28.44
CA ASN A 321 18.18 3.76 28.23
C ASN A 321 17.37 4.18 29.46
N LEU A 322 17.91 3.99 30.68
CA LEU A 322 17.24 4.39 31.91
C LEU A 322 17.07 5.92 32.01
N GLU A 323 18.05 6.70 31.56
CA GLU A 323 17.90 8.17 31.47
C GLU A 323 16.91 8.58 30.38
N ALA A 324 16.98 7.96 29.20
CA ALA A 324 16.09 8.27 28.06
C ALA A 324 14.62 7.90 28.36
N CYS A 325 14.37 6.72 28.94
CA CYS A 325 13.05 6.27 29.35
C CYS A 325 12.49 7.15 30.47
N LYS A 326 13.27 7.46 31.52
CA LYS A 326 12.86 8.43 32.57
C LYS A 326 12.47 9.78 31.99
N ARG A 327 13.15 10.24 30.94
CA ARG A 327 12.88 11.51 30.25
C ARG A 327 11.61 11.44 29.40
N SER A 328 11.43 10.38 28.63
CA SER A 328 10.21 10.09 27.85
C SER A 328 8.99 10.06 28.77
N TRP A 329 9.05 9.24 29.83
CA TRP A 329 8.04 9.12 30.87
C TRP A 329 7.75 10.43 31.62
N SER A 330 8.76 11.25 31.90
CA SER A 330 8.53 12.57 32.53
C SER A 330 7.73 13.51 31.62
N ASN A 331 8.06 13.56 30.32
CA ASN A 331 7.29 14.37 29.36
C ASN A 331 5.85 13.84 29.23
N ARG A 332 5.67 12.51 29.19
CA ARG A 332 4.36 11.85 29.14
C ARG A 332 3.51 12.16 30.37
N VAL A 333 4.11 12.18 31.57
CA VAL A 333 3.42 12.58 32.80
C VAL A 333 3.07 14.08 32.78
N GLU A 334 3.80 14.93 32.06
CA GLU A 334 3.40 16.32 31.81
C GLU A 334 2.16 16.35 30.89
N LEU A 335 2.19 15.72 29.71
CA LEU A 335 1.05 15.63 28.78
C LEU A 335 -0.23 15.04 29.43
N MET A 336 -0.10 13.93 30.16
CA MET A 336 -1.20 13.32 30.90
C MET A 336 -1.78 14.21 32.02
N ARG A 337 -0.99 15.15 32.56
CA ARG A 337 -1.50 16.17 33.50
C ARG A 337 -2.18 17.32 32.79
N ASP A 338 -1.75 17.67 31.58
CA ASP A 338 -2.33 18.74 30.78
C ASP A 338 -3.74 18.34 30.28
N GLY A 339 -3.93 17.14 29.74
CA GLY A 339 -5.29 16.61 29.46
C GLY A 339 -6.17 16.45 30.73
N LEU A 340 -5.55 16.21 31.90
CA LEU A 340 -6.25 16.25 33.19
C LEU A 340 -6.51 17.70 33.67
N HIS A 341 -5.89 18.72 33.09
CA HIS A 341 -6.17 20.14 33.31
C HIS A 341 -7.36 20.58 32.44
N GLU A 342 -7.34 20.24 31.15
CA GLU A 342 -8.44 20.47 30.20
C GLU A 342 -9.76 19.87 30.72
N LEU A 343 -9.71 18.63 31.21
CA LEU A 343 -10.86 17.96 31.84
C LEU A 343 -11.41 18.71 33.07
N LYS A 344 -10.60 19.52 33.76
CA LYS A 344 -11.08 20.38 34.86
C LYS A 344 -11.60 21.72 34.37
N GLU A 345 -10.99 22.30 33.35
CA GLU A 345 -11.47 23.56 32.77
C GLU A 345 -12.87 23.40 32.16
N GLY A 346 -13.17 22.25 31.54
CA GLY A 346 -14.55 21.90 31.13
C GLY A 346 -15.54 21.77 32.31
N ILE A 347 -15.09 21.23 33.46
CA ILE A 347 -15.91 21.17 34.69
C ILE A 347 -16.16 22.58 35.27
N GLU A 348 -15.15 23.44 35.27
CA GLU A 348 -15.19 24.78 35.88
C GLU A 348 -15.77 25.86 34.95
N ALA A 349 -15.88 25.62 33.64
CA ALA A 349 -16.54 26.52 32.68
C ALA A 349 -18.01 26.78 33.05
N GLU A 350 -18.33 28.02 33.44
CA GLU A 350 -19.69 28.47 33.76
C GLU A 350 -20.48 28.88 32.50
N GLN A 351 -21.82 28.83 32.58
CA GLN A 351 -22.73 29.45 31.61
C GLN A 351 -22.72 30.99 31.69
N ASN A 352 -21.57 31.62 31.46
CA ASN A 352 -21.47 33.06 31.36
C ASN A 352 -22.01 33.53 29.99
N GLY A 353 -23.32 33.82 29.97
CA GLY A 353 -24.09 34.28 28.82
C GLY A 353 -23.72 35.70 28.35
N THR A 354 -22.49 35.89 27.89
CA THR A 354 -22.01 37.06 27.16
C THR A 354 -21.25 36.60 25.94
N ALA A 355 -21.77 36.88 24.74
CA ALA A 355 -21.01 36.68 23.52
C ALA A 355 -19.75 37.55 23.55
N ALA A 356 -18.58 36.91 23.53
CA ALA A 356 -17.33 37.60 23.21
C ALA A 356 -17.31 37.89 21.70
N GLU A 357 -16.83 39.06 21.33
CA GLU A 357 -16.72 39.49 19.92
C GLU A 357 -15.59 38.73 19.21
N GLU A 358 -15.68 38.64 17.88
CA GLU A 358 -14.69 37.98 17.02
C GLU A 358 -13.31 38.67 17.16
N ASP A 359 -12.29 37.95 17.64
CA ASP A 359 -10.89 38.41 17.64
C ASP A 359 -10.09 37.61 16.59
N ASP A 360 -9.86 38.23 15.43
CA ASP A 360 -9.07 37.68 14.30
C ASP A 360 -7.58 37.53 14.67
N GLY A 361 -7.27 36.58 15.56
CA GLY A 361 -5.98 36.47 16.24
C GLY A 361 -5.18 35.19 15.99
N GLU A 362 -5.75 34.01 16.29
CA GLU A 362 -4.98 32.76 16.38
C GLU A 362 -5.57 31.61 15.52
N GLU A 363 -4.75 31.09 14.59
CA GLU A 363 -5.10 30.08 13.57
C GLU A 363 -5.37 28.67 14.14
N PHE A 364 -5.41 28.53 15.47
CA PHE A 364 -5.69 27.28 16.20
C PHE A 364 -6.39 27.61 17.53
N SER A 365 -7.71 27.74 17.51
CA SER A 365 -8.56 27.60 18.69
C SER A 365 -9.61 26.52 18.42
N PHE A 366 -9.86 25.66 19.41
CA PHE A 366 -10.95 24.68 19.34
C PHE A 366 -12.31 25.40 19.50
N PRO A 367 -13.40 24.88 18.90
CA PRO A 367 -14.73 25.40 19.16
C PRO A 367 -15.03 25.38 20.67
N ALA A 368 -15.67 26.44 21.16
CA ALA A 368 -15.95 26.58 22.59
C ALA A 368 -16.83 25.42 23.08
N ALA A 369 -16.32 24.63 24.03
CA ALA A 369 -16.95 23.41 24.50
C ALA A 369 -18.39 23.64 24.99
N THR A 370 -19.30 22.75 24.57
CA THR A 370 -20.74 22.85 24.86
C THR A 370 -21.00 22.95 26.37
N PRO A 371 -21.86 23.88 26.85
CA PRO A 371 -22.04 24.10 28.29
C PRO A 371 -22.69 22.92 29.03
N LEU A 372 -21.83 22.07 29.60
CA LEU A 372 -22.15 20.81 30.29
C LEU A 372 -23.21 20.95 31.41
N SER A 373 -24.11 19.97 31.49
CA SER A 373 -25.17 19.88 32.50
C SER A 373 -24.63 19.64 33.93
N PRO A 374 -25.43 19.86 34.99
CA PRO A 374 -25.04 19.53 36.36
C PRO A 374 -24.64 18.05 36.53
N GLU A 375 -25.41 17.13 35.95
CA GLU A 375 -25.18 15.69 35.99
C GLU A 375 -23.92 15.29 35.20
N GLN A 376 -23.70 15.88 34.02
CA GLN A 376 -22.48 15.69 33.23
C GLN A 376 -21.26 16.19 34.01
N LYS A 377 -21.32 17.38 34.61
CA LYS A 377 -20.24 17.93 35.45
C LYS A 377 -19.93 17.07 36.68
N ASP A 378 -20.93 16.46 37.32
CA ASP A 378 -20.68 15.52 38.44
C ASP A 378 -20.09 14.17 38.00
N ARG A 379 -20.42 13.68 36.80
CA ARG A 379 -19.72 12.51 36.20
C ARG A 379 -18.28 12.84 35.82
N LEU A 380 -18.04 14.00 35.21
CA LEU A 380 -16.69 14.46 34.88
C LEU A 380 -15.83 14.68 36.13
N ARG A 381 -16.41 15.12 37.26
CA ARG A 381 -15.72 15.13 38.57
C ARG A 381 -15.33 13.74 39.05
N GLN A 382 -16.13 12.70 38.79
CA GLN A 382 -15.76 11.32 39.12
C GLN A 382 -14.63 10.81 38.20
N LEU A 383 -14.78 10.98 36.88
CA LEU A 383 -13.77 10.62 35.88
C LEU A 383 -12.44 11.35 36.08
N SER A 384 -12.45 12.64 36.39
CA SER A 384 -11.24 13.41 36.72
C SER A 384 -10.50 12.86 37.95
N ASN A 385 -11.23 12.34 38.95
CA ASN A 385 -10.60 11.66 40.09
C ASN A 385 -10.07 10.26 39.72
N LEU A 386 -10.72 9.54 38.81
CA LEU A 386 -10.29 8.23 38.32
C LEU A 386 -9.02 8.35 37.46
N VAL A 387 -9.00 9.27 36.48
CA VAL A 387 -7.80 9.62 35.69
C VAL A 387 -6.66 10.07 36.60
N LYS A 388 -6.93 10.92 37.59
CA LYS A 388 -5.93 11.32 38.61
C LYS A 388 -5.34 10.13 39.38
N MET A 389 -6.09 9.04 39.59
CA MET A 389 -5.56 7.82 40.23
C MET A 389 -4.71 6.97 39.27
N GLY A 390 -5.08 6.86 37.98
CA GLY A 390 -4.21 6.24 36.97
C GLY A 390 -2.90 7.00 36.78
N ASN A 391 -2.97 8.33 36.75
CA ASN A 391 -1.78 9.19 36.59
C ASN A 391 -0.88 9.12 37.83
N LEU A 392 -1.46 9.05 39.03
CA LEU A 392 -0.71 8.80 40.28
C LEU A 392 -0.08 7.39 40.30
N THR A 393 -0.76 6.39 39.73
CA THR A 393 -0.22 5.01 39.58
C THR A 393 1.01 5.03 38.67
N HIS A 394 0.89 5.65 37.50
CA HIS A 394 1.97 5.83 36.52
C HIS A 394 3.18 6.57 37.11
N GLU A 395 2.93 7.69 37.82
CA GLU A 395 3.96 8.42 38.57
C GLU A 395 4.64 7.56 39.64
N ASN A 396 3.91 6.70 40.34
CA ASN A 396 4.46 5.88 41.42
C ASN A 396 5.27 4.70 40.88
N ILE A 397 4.85 4.10 39.77
CA ILE A 397 5.68 3.17 38.99
C ILE A 397 6.99 3.84 38.57
N LEU A 398 6.94 5.08 38.05
CA LEU A 398 8.15 5.85 37.71
C LEU A 398 9.06 6.07 38.92
N LYS A 399 8.49 6.37 40.10
CA LYS A 399 9.26 6.58 41.34
C LYS A 399 9.96 5.29 41.78
N GLU A 400 9.33 4.12 41.67
CA GLU A 400 10.00 2.84 42.00
C GLU A 400 11.04 2.44 40.95
N ILE A 401 10.75 2.57 39.66
CA ILE A 401 11.74 2.36 38.57
C ILE A 401 12.92 3.35 38.71
N ALA A 402 12.68 4.55 39.24
CA ALA A 402 13.74 5.53 39.48
C ALA A 402 14.61 5.23 40.70
N LYS A 403 14.07 4.55 41.72
CA LYS A 403 14.82 4.00 42.87
C LYS A 403 15.56 2.71 42.55
N ALA A 404 15.11 1.95 41.55
CA ALA A 404 15.67 0.67 41.19
C ALA A 404 17.14 0.78 40.76
N GLY A 405 17.97 -0.11 41.31
CA GLY A 405 19.34 -0.33 40.82
C GLY A 405 19.38 -1.21 39.56
N PRO A 406 20.57 -1.40 38.96
CA PRO A 406 20.75 -2.16 37.70
C PRO A 406 20.28 -3.63 37.77
N ASN A 407 20.13 -4.20 38.97
CA ASN A 407 19.63 -5.56 39.20
C ASN A 407 18.10 -5.73 39.09
N SER A 408 17.35 -4.73 38.61
CA SER A 408 15.91 -4.87 38.35
C SER A 408 15.63 -5.83 37.18
N ARG A 409 14.50 -6.54 37.25
CA ARG A 409 14.04 -7.52 36.24
C ARG A 409 12.98 -6.97 35.28
N VAL A 410 12.72 -5.66 35.34
CA VAL A 410 11.73 -4.93 34.53
C VAL A 410 12.33 -4.56 33.17
N ASP A 411 11.68 -4.89 32.05
CA ASP A 411 12.14 -4.43 30.74
C ASP A 411 11.68 -2.99 30.49
N LEU A 412 12.64 -2.05 30.42
CA LEU A 412 12.36 -0.64 30.18
C LEU A 412 11.72 -0.37 28.82
N ASP A 413 11.99 -1.20 27.81
CA ASP A 413 11.44 -1.01 26.46
C ASP A 413 9.97 -1.46 26.37
N GLU A 414 9.55 -2.41 27.22
CA GLU A 414 8.17 -2.88 27.37
C GLU A 414 7.34 -1.92 28.24
N VAL A 415 7.97 -1.42 29.31
CA VAL A 415 7.47 -0.32 30.15
C VAL A 415 7.25 0.96 29.33
N GLU A 416 8.15 1.32 28.41
CA GLU A 416 7.96 2.47 27.51
C GLU A 416 6.69 2.35 26.66
N GLU A 417 6.41 1.16 26.12
CA GLU A 417 5.28 0.93 25.22
C GLU A 417 3.94 0.81 25.97
N LEU A 418 3.91 0.15 27.13
CA LEU A 418 2.73 0.14 28.02
C LEU A 418 2.44 1.55 28.57
N GLY A 419 3.47 2.35 28.84
CA GLY A 419 3.32 3.77 29.19
C GLY A 419 2.70 4.59 28.07
N LYS A 420 3.09 4.35 26.82
CA LYS A 420 2.51 5.02 25.63
C LYS A 420 1.03 4.66 25.43
N GLN A 421 0.65 3.40 25.58
CA GLN A 421 -0.76 2.97 25.49
C GLN A 421 -1.64 3.65 26.56
N LEU A 422 -1.08 3.91 27.74
CA LEU A 422 -1.75 4.64 28.82
C LEU A 422 -1.87 6.16 28.56
N GLU A 423 -0.94 6.76 27.80
CA GLU A 423 -1.04 8.14 27.31
C GLU A 423 -2.17 8.26 26.29
N GLU A 424 -2.16 7.42 25.25
CA GLU A 424 -3.14 7.44 24.15
C GLU A 424 -4.57 7.14 24.63
N SER A 425 -4.75 6.15 25.50
CA SER A 425 -6.07 5.84 26.08
C SER A 425 -6.58 6.87 27.10
N GLN A 426 -5.72 7.74 27.65
CA GLN A 426 -6.18 8.89 28.42
C GLN A 426 -6.69 10.01 27.49
N ASP A 427 -6.01 10.23 26.37
CA ASP A 427 -6.35 11.24 25.37
C ASP A 427 -7.73 10.95 24.75
N GLU A 428 -7.95 9.70 24.31
CA GLU A 428 -9.26 9.21 23.83
C GLU A 428 -10.39 9.41 24.87
N LEU A 429 -10.11 9.13 26.15
CA LEU A 429 -11.08 9.31 27.24
C LEU A 429 -11.37 10.79 27.52
N VAL A 430 -10.36 11.67 27.52
CA VAL A 430 -10.56 13.12 27.72
C VAL A 430 -11.32 13.72 26.54
N ALA A 431 -11.02 13.30 25.30
CA ALA A 431 -11.75 13.73 24.11
C ALA A 431 -13.23 13.33 24.16
N ALA A 432 -13.52 12.05 24.46
CA ALA A 432 -14.90 11.58 24.64
C ALA A 432 -15.65 12.30 25.77
N CYS A 433 -14.94 12.71 26.83
CA CYS A 433 -15.49 13.47 27.95
C CYS A 433 -15.80 14.94 27.66
N LEU A 434 -15.11 15.57 26.70
CA LEU A 434 -15.22 17.02 26.43
C LEU A 434 -15.95 17.36 25.14
N TYR A 435 -15.91 16.48 24.13
CA TYR A 435 -16.40 16.77 22.77
C TYR A 435 -17.46 15.79 22.24
N GLY A 436 -17.70 14.66 22.92
CA GLY A 436 -18.68 13.65 22.49
C GLY A 436 -18.26 12.86 21.24
N GLU A 437 -19.10 11.93 20.78
CA GLU A 437 -18.74 10.97 19.72
C GLU A 437 -18.37 11.62 18.37
N THR A 438 -19.22 12.51 17.85
CA THR A 438 -19.08 13.03 16.48
C THR A 438 -17.88 13.95 16.31
N ASP A 439 -17.63 14.85 17.27
CA ASP A 439 -16.52 15.81 17.19
C ASP A 439 -15.19 15.23 17.70
N ALA A 440 -15.22 14.15 18.49
CA ALA A 440 -14.01 13.35 18.79
C ALA A 440 -13.65 12.32 17.69
N GLY A 441 -14.49 12.15 16.66
CA GLY A 441 -14.27 11.19 15.56
C GLY A 441 -14.50 9.73 15.94
N LEU A 442 -15.32 9.47 16.96
CA LEU A 442 -15.65 8.15 17.49
C LEU A 442 -17.08 7.75 17.10
N GLU A 443 -17.30 7.32 15.85
CA GLU A 443 -18.64 6.92 15.40
C GLU A 443 -19.13 5.61 16.05
N ALA A 444 -20.28 5.65 16.74
CA ALA A 444 -20.92 4.50 17.40
C ALA A 444 -21.01 3.24 16.52
N LYS A 445 -21.27 3.40 15.21
CA LYS A 445 -21.50 2.29 14.26
C LYS A 445 -20.26 1.50 13.87
N MET A 446 -19.06 1.87 14.33
CA MET A 446 -17.84 1.11 14.03
C MET A 446 -17.60 -0.11 14.94
N PHE A 447 -18.33 -0.29 16.04
CA PHE A 447 -17.93 -1.23 17.11
C PHE A 447 -19.04 -2.01 17.82
N ASP A 448 -20.27 -2.04 17.31
CA ASP A 448 -21.32 -2.94 17.81
C ASP A 448 -21.33 -4.25 16.99
N PRO A 449 -21.02 -5.44 17.55
CA PRO A 449 -20.77 -6.65 16.75
C PRO A 449 -22.03 -7.36 16.25
N ASP A 450 -23.16 -7.19 16.96
CA ASP A 450 -24.33 -8.07 16.86
C ASP A 450 -25.53 -7.41 16.13
N ALA A 451 -25.34 -6.21 15.57
CA ALA A 451 -26.35 -5.47 14.82
C ALA A 451 -26.34 -5.80 13.31
N GLU A 452 -26.67 -7.04 12.92
CA GLU A 452 -27.03 -7.41 11.54
C GLU A 452 -28.49 -7.91 11.44
N ASP A 453 -29.26 -7.29 10.55
CA ASP A 453 -30.46 -7.77 9.83
C ASP A 453 -31.42 -8.77 10.54
N ASP A 454 -32.52 -8.25 11.11
CA ASP A 454 -33.76 -9.00 11.38
C ASP A 454 -34.94 -8.44 10.54
N GLN A 455 -36.04 -9.20 10.44
CA GLN A 455 -37.12 -9.16 9.41
C GLN A 455 -36.73 -9.87 8.08
N ASP A 456 -37.54 -10.77 7.49
CA ASP A 456 -38.94 -11.15 7.75
C ASP A 456 -39.13 -12.60 8.25
N VAL A 457 -39.85 -12.80 9.37
CA VAL A 457 -40.70 -13.99 9.62
C VAL A 457 -41.94 -13.56 10.42
N ASP A 458 -43.15 -13.96 9.98
CA ASP A 458 -44.39 -13.73 10.75
C ASP A 458 -44.35 -14.44 12.13
N GLY A 459 -44.09 -13.69 13.19
CA GLY A 459 -44.12 -14.11 14.59
C GLY A 459 -44.27 -12.91 15.53
N GLU A 460 -45.00 -13.07 16.64
CA GLU A 460 -45.27 -11.97 17.58
C GLU A 460 -44.11 -11.78 18.58
N GLU A 461 -43.78 -10.51 18.88
CA GLU A 461 -42.93 -10.02 19.99
C GLU A 461 -41.42 -10.37 19.96
N ASP A 462 -40.58 -9.45 19.43
CA ASP A 462 -39.51 -8.73 20.19
C ASP A 462 -38.62 -7.83 19.28
N GLU A 463 -39.10 -6.61 18.95
CA GLU A 463 -38.30 -5.51 18.36
C GLU A 463 -38.34 -4.28 19.29
N GLU A 464 -37.31 -4.04 20.11
CA GLU A 464 -36.93 -2.71 20.67
C GLU A 464 -35.68 -2.83 21.59
N ALA A 465 -34.55 -2.21 21.23
CA ALA A 465 -33.36 -2.10 22.09
C ALA A 465 -32.48 -0.85 21.82
N ASP A 466 -31.75 -0.80 20.70
CA ASP A 466 -30.75 0.26 20.40
C ASP A 466 -31.27 1.36 19.45
N ALA A 467 -32.55 1.34 19.05
CA ALA A 467 -33.11 2.32 18.12
C ALA A 467 -33.35 3.72 18.73
N ASP A 468 -33.39 3.82 20.06
CA ASP A 468 -33.95 4.97 20.80
C ASP A 468 -32.96 5.59 21.82
N LEU A 469 -31.64 5.39 21.60
CA LEU A 469 -30.60 6.04 22.41
C LEU A 469 -30.55 7.55 22.13
N THR A 470 -30.68 8.37 23.18
CA THR A 470 -30.49 9.82 23.06
C THR A 470 -29.01 10.19 22.85
N GLU A 471 -28.77 11.43 22.41
CA GLU A 471 -27.42 12.00 22.26
C GLU A 471 -26.59 11.90 23.56
N ASP A 472 -27.20 12.17 24.72
CA ASP A 472 -26.60 11.92 26.05
C ASP A 472 -26.22 10.45 26.25
N GLN A 473 -27.07 9.49 25.86
CA GLN A 473 -26.80 8.06 26.04
C GLN A 473 -25.71 7.54 25.08
N ALA A 474 -25.62 8.08 23.87
CA ALA A 474 -24.54 7.77 22.93
C ALA A 474 -23.18 8.26 23.49
N ILE A 475 -23.13 9.51 23.97
CA ILE A 475 -21.96 10.06 24.69
C ILE A 475 -21.61 9.20 25.91
N GLU A 476 -22.59 8.73 26.68
CA GLU A 476 -22.36 7.80 27.79
C GLU A 476 -21.82 6.42 27.33
N LYS A 477 -22.29 5.87 26.19
CA LYS A 477 -21.79 4.59 25.61
C LYS A 477 -20.31 4.72 25.23
N ALA A 478 -19.92 5.85 24.63
CA ALA A 478 -18.54 6.16 24.27
C ALA A 478 -17.62 6.45 25.48
N ILE A 479 -18.09 7.23 26.46
CA ILE A 479 -17.35 7.50 27.71
C ILE A 479 -17.10 6.21 28.50
N LEU A 480 -18.08 5.30 28.57
CA LEU A 480 -17.88 4.01 29.21
C LEU A 480 -16.79 3.20 28.49
N ARG A 481 -16.89 3.10 27.16
CA ARG A 481 -15.97 2.34 26.31
C ARG A 481 -14.52 2.81 26.41
N THR A 482 -14.27 4.11 26.25
CA THR A 482 -12.93 4.70 26.40
C THR A 482 -12.40 4.57 27.82
N PHE A 483 -13.27 4.60 28.84
CA PHE A 483 -12.88 4.32 30.21
C PHE A 483 -12.46 2.85 30.43
N GLU A 484 -13.05 1.88 29.74
CA GLU A 484 -12.58 0.48 29.78
C GLU A 484 -11.16 0.36 29.20
N GLN A 485 -10.90 1.01 28.06
CA GLN A 485 -9.58 1.06 27.42
C GLN A 485 -8.53 1.70 28.35
N TYR A 486 -8.85 2.83 28.97
CA TYR A 486 -7.97 3.49 29.95
C TYR A 486 -7.69 2.61 31.17
N VAL A 487 -8.72 2.00 31.77
CA VAL A 487 -8.56 1.09 32.91
C VAL A 487 -7.70 -0.12 32.55
N GLN A 488 -7.92 -0.72 31.36
CA GLN A 488 -7.11 -1.81 30.86
C GLN A 488 -5.63 -1.41 30.69
N ALA A 489 -5.35 -0.19 30.21
CA ALA A 489 -3.98 0.31 30.07
C ALA A 489 -3.29 0.54 31.42
N VAL A 490 -3.95 1.21 32.39
CA VAL A 490 -3.42 1.40 33.76
C VAL A 490 -3.15 0.04 34.43
N VAL A 491 -4.07 -0.91 34.27
CA VAL A 491 -3.97 -2.26 34.83
C VAL A 491 -2.83 -3.04 34.19
N SER A 492 -2.69 -3.01 32.87
CA SER A 492 -1.64 -3.75 32.16
C SER A 492 -0.24 -3.26 32.55
N LEU A 493 -0.04 -1.93 32.62
CA LEU A 493 1.22 -1.33 33.08
C LEU A 493 1.53 -1.69 34.53
N SER A 494 0.53 -1.66 35.43
CA SER A 494 0.73 -1.96 36.85
C SER A 494 0.95 -3.45 37.12
N ALA A 495 0.17 -4.34 36.49
CA ALA A 495 0.31 -5.79 36.62
C ALA A 495 1.70 -6.27 36.19
N TYR A 496 2.19 -5.79 35.04
CA TYR A 496 3.56 -6.07 34.55
C TYR A 496 4.65 -5.71 35.57
N VAL A 497 4.52 -4.53 36.20
CA VAL A 497 5.52 -4.00 37.14
C VAL A 497 5.44 -4.68 38.52
N THR A 498 4.25 -5.15 38.92
CA THR A 498 3.94 -5.58 40.30
C THR A 498 3.60 -7.06 40.48
N ASP A 499 3.60 -7.85 39.40
CA ASP A 499 3.28 -9.29 39.40
C ASP A 499 1.82 -9.58 39.83
N ARG A 500 0.88 -8.72 39.39
CA ARG A 500 -0.55 -8.73 39.77
C ARG A 500 -1.47 -9.09 38.60
N ASP A 501 -1.23 -10.24 37.98
CA ASP A 501 -2.06 -10.76 36.87
C ASP A 501 -3.55 -10.91 37.26
N GLU A 502 -3.83 -11.10 38.56
CA GLU A 502 -5.20 -11.07 39.14
C GLU A 502 -5.99 -9.78 38.83
N LEU A 503 -5.33 -8.66 38.54
CA LEU A 503 -6.00 -7.42 38.14
C LEU A 503 -6.43 -7.46 36.67
N VAL A 504 -5.64 -8.08 35.80
CA VAL A 504 -5.96 -8.22 34.36
C VAL A 504 -7.21 -9.09 34.20
N GLU A 505 -7.28 -10.20 34.95
CA GLU A 505 -8.48 -11.06 34.99
C GLU A 505 -9.71 -10.29 35.50
N LYS A 506 -9.57 -9.46 36.54
CA LYS A 506 -10.67 -8.61 37.06
C LYS A 506 -11.17 -7.58 36.04
N VAL A 507 -10.31 -6.97 35.21
CA VAL A 507 -10.77 -6.07 34.14
C VAL A 507 -11.48 -6.86 33.05
N ASN A 508 -10.88 -7.95 32.56
CA ASN A 508 -11.50 -8.80 31.53
C ASN A 508 -12.91 -9.26 31.95
N VAL A 509 -13.09 -9.67 33.20
CA VAL A 509 -14.41 -10.05 33.77
C VAL A 509 -15.34 -8.86 33.96
N ALA A 510 -14.85 -7.65 34.20
CA ALA A 510 -15.68 -6.44 34.27
C ALA A 510 -16.13 -5.97 32.88
N CYS A 511 -15.30 -6.13 31.85
CA CYS A 511 -15.62 -5.75 30.47
C CYS A 511 -16.56 -6.76 29.79
N ALA A 512 -16.42 -8.06 30.09
CA ALA A 512 -17.13 -9.16 29.43
C ALA A 512 -18.36 -9.70 30.19
N THR A 513 -18.94 -8.92 31.11
CA THR A 513 -20.25 -9.26 31.70
C THR A 513 -21.35 -8.39 31.12
N ASP A 514 -22.21 -9.03 30.34
CA ASP A 514 -23.48 -8.47 29.88
C ASP A 514 -24.42 -8.34 31.09
N GLU A 515 -24.90 -7.13 31.38
CA GLU A 515 -25.85 -6.88 32.47
C GLU A 515 -27.22 -6.51 31.91
N GLU A 516 -28.25 -7.29 32.25
CA GLU A 516 -29.63 -7.04 31.81
C GLU A 516 -30.25 -5.82 32.53
N GLY A 517 -30.79 -4.87 31.76
CA GLY A 517 -31.64 -3.77 32.23
C GLY A 517 -31.48 -2.48 31.44
N ASN A 518 -32.22 -1.44 31.82
CA ASN A 518 -32.10 -0.11 31.23
C ASN A 518 -30.65 0.41 31.30
N PHE A 519 -30.17 0.99 30.19
CA PHE A 519 -28.83 1.52 29.98
C PHE A 519 -28.20 2.22 31.21
N ALA A 520 -28.92 3.12 31.89
CA ALA A 520 -28.36 3.87 33.04
C ALA A 520 -27.94 2.96 34.22
N LYS A 521 -28.62 1.82 34.41
CA LYS A 521 -28.26 0.80 35.39
C LYS A 521 -27.02 0.02 34.95
N VAL A 522 -26.95 -0.35 33.67
CA VAL A 522 -25.85 -1.12 33.06
C VAL A 522 -24.56 -0.31 33.06
N PHE A 523 -24.59 0.93 32.54
CA PHE A 523 -23.52 1.91 32.63
C PHE A 523 -23.07 2.07 34.09
N GLY A 524 -24.01 2.35 35.00
CA GLY A 524 -23.71 2.55 36.42
C GLY A 524 -23.02 1.36 37.07
N ALA A 525 -23.43 0.13 36.76
CA ALA A 525 -22.82 -1.08 37.31
C ALA A 525 -21.43 -1.35 36.73
N LYS A 526 -21.28 -1.30 35.40
CA LYS A 526 -20.00 -1.54 34.70
C LYS A 526 -18.94 -0.49 35.07
N PHE A 527 -19.33 0.79 35.10
CA PHE A 527 -18.50 1.90 35.57
C PHE A 527 -18.03 1.72 37.02
N ASN A 528 -18.89 1.25 37.93
CA ASN A 528 -18.52 0.97 39.32
C ASN A 528 -17.55 -0.22 39.44
N ARG A 529 -17.72 -1.28 38.64
CA ARG A 529 -16.78 -2.42 38.60
C ARG A 529 -15.37 -1.94 38.17
N LEU A 530 -15.28 -1.23 37.04
CA LEU A 530 -14.03 -0.70 36.49
C LEU A 530 -13.36 0.29 37.45
N SER A 531 -14.14 1.22 38.03
CA SER A 531 -13.66 2.18 39.03
C SER A 531 -13.06 1.51 40.27
N LYS A 532 -13.64 0.38 40.71
CA LYS A 532 -13.11 -0.43 41.82
C LYS A 532 -11.78 -1.08 41.45
N VAL A 533 -11.67 -1.67 40.25
CA VAL A 533 -10.40 -2.27 39.80
C VAL A 533 -9.31 -1.21 39.68
N LEU A 534 -9.59 -0.06 39.06
CA LEU A 534 -8.65 1.06 38.98
C LEU A 534 -8.19 1.56 40.37
N SER A 535 -9.11 1.57 41.35
CA SER A 535 -8.77 1.88 42.74
C SER A 535 -7.85 0.83 43.37
N GLU A 536 -8.11 -0.47 43.16
CA GLU A 536 -7.25 -1.59 43.60
C GLU A 536 -5.85 -1.57 42.95
N VAL A 537 -5.70 -0.97 41.77
CA VAL A 537 -4.43 -0.86 41.03
C VAL A 537 -3.51 0.23 41.59
N SER A 538 -4.09 1.31 42.14
CA SER A 538 -3.33 2.43 42.71
C SER A 538 -2.60 2.11 44.04
N GLY A 539 -2.95 0.98 44.67
CA GLY A 539 -2.39 0.52 45.94
C GLY A 539 -1.26 -0.50 45.80
N ASN A 540 -0.31 -0.47 46.73
CA ASN A 540 0.76 -1.47 46.92
C ASN A 540 1.67 -1.72 45.70
N ILE A 541 2.01 -0.68 44.94
CA ILE A 541 3.02 -0.75 43.88
C ILE A 541 4.38 -1.12 44.49
N THR A 542 4.94 -2.27 44.11
CA THR A 542 6.26 -2.76 44.55
C THR A 542 6.85 -3.64 43.45
N LEU A 543 8.15 -3.52 43.19
CA LEU A 543 8.82 -4.21 42.08
C LEU A 543 9.06 -5.70 42.35
N ARG A 544 8.89 -6.52 41.31
CA ARG A 544 9.08 -7.98 41.29
C ARG A 544 10.47 -8.44 41.77
N THR A 545 10.53 -9.46 42.63
CA THR A 545 11.78 -10.08 43.14
C THR A 545 11.67 -11.62 43.21
N LEU A 546 12.82 -12.33 43.28
CA LEU A 546 12.93 -13.78 43.04
C LEU A 546 12.90 -14.68 44.31
N PRO A 547 12.17 -15.82 44.27
CA PRO A 547 12.41 -17.03 45.08
C PRO A 547 13.19 -18.11 44.30
N VAL A 548 13.64 -19.19 44.98
CA VAL A 548 14.55 -20.23 44.42
C VAL A 548 14.12 -21.67 44.82
N SER A 549 13.90 -22.59 43.86
CA SER A 549 13.87 -24.07 44.05
C SER A 549 13.81 -24.85 42.71
N SER A 550 13.95 -26.20 42.72
CA SER A 550 14.22 -27.04 41.51
C SER A 550 13.57 -28.46 41.50
N THR A 551 13.75 -29.22 40.38
CA THR A 551 13.60 -30.71 40.13
C THR A 551 12.41 -31.27 39.26
N ALA A 552 12.56 -32.52 38.74
CA ALA A 552 11.62 -33.41 37.96
C ALA A 552 11.85 -33.63 36.41
N ALA A 553 11.40 -34.78 35.82
CA ALA A 553 11.55 -35.18 34.38
C ALA A 553 10.77 -36.48 33.92
N ASN A 554 10.81 -36.78 32.60
CA ASN A 554 10.65 -38.09 31.84
C ASN A 554 9.27 -38.62 31.32
N ALA A 555 9.11 -38.79 29.97
CA ALA A 555 8.36 -39.84 29.19
C ALA A 555 8.46 -39.63 27.63
N ASP A 556 8.21 -40.64 26.73
CA ASP A 556 8.31 -40.62 25.21
C ASP A 556 7.56 -41.90 24.62
N ARG A 557 7.32 -42.30 23.33
CA ARG A 557 7.67 -41.96 21.91
C ARG A 557 6.72 -42.70 20.88
N ASN A 558 6.89 -42.53 19.53
CA ASN A 558 6.39 -43.33 18.35
C ASN A 558 5.09 -42.81 17.62
N HIS A 559 4.65 -43.20 16.39
CA HIS A 559 5.02 -44.29 15.42
C HIS A 559 4.99 -43.87 13.89
N ASP A 560 4.52 -44.69 12.89
CA ASP A 560 5.11 -44.71 11.50
C ASP A 560 4.28 -45.17 10.22
N GLN A 561 4.70 -44.71 9.00
CA GLN A 561 4.56 -45.18 7.56
C GLN A 561 3.17 -45.27 6.83
N SER A 562 2.94 -45.37 5.47
CA SER A 562 3.63 -45.32 4.11
C SER A 562 2.51 -45.13 2.98
N THR A 563 2.51 -45.22 1.60
CA THR A 563 3.29 -45.14 0.28
C THR A 563 2.23 -45.37 -0.90
N PRO A 564 2.43 -45.53 -2.26
CA PRO A 564 3.47 -45.27 -3.32
C PRO A 564 2.95 -44.46 -4.59
N LYS A 565 3.33 -44.75 -5.89
CA LYS A 565 2.93 -44.04 -7.18
C LYS A 565 3.00 -44.89 -8.51
N ALA A 566 2.47 -44.38 -9.65
CA ALA A 566 2.58 -44.94 -11.05
C ALA A 566 2.69 -43.86 -12.19
N LYS A 567 2.87 -44.24 -13.49
CA LYS A 567 3.12 -43.37 -14.69
C LYS A 567 2.20 -43.65 -15.91
N VAL A 568 1.97 -42.66 -16.80
CA VAL A 568 1.19 -42.78 -18.08
C VAL A 568 1.80 -41.92 -19.22
N GLN A 569 1.46 -42.18 -20.50
CA GLN A 569 1.86 -41.44 -21.72
C GLN A 569 0.74 -40.53 -22.29
N HIS A 570 1.04 -39.64 -23.25
CA HIS A 570 0.10 -38.62 -23.73
C HIS A 570 -0.24 -38.64 -25.23
N LYS A 571 -1.50 -38.29 -25.53
CA LYS A 571 -1.99 -37.76 -26.82
C LYS A 571 -2.29 -36.24 -26.68
N PRO A 572 -2.50 -35.50 -27.78
CA PRO A 572 -3.02 -34.13 -27.74
C PRO A 572 -4.44 -34.07 -27.13
N ILE A 573 -4.82 -32.92 -26.59
CA ILE A 573 -6.09 -32.68 -25.89
C ILE A 573 -6.77 -31.43 -26.51
N PRO A 574 -8.00 -31.53 -27.08
CA PRO A 574 -8.83 -30.38 -27.45
C PRO A 574 -9.35 -29.64 -26.21
N GLN A 575 -9.97 -28.46 -26.36
CA GLN A 575 -10.33 -27.60 -25.22
C GLN A 575 -11.81 -27.71 -24.84
N ALA A 576 -12.18 -27.20 -23.66
CA ALA A 576 -13.57 -27.18 -23.20
C ALA A 576 -14.38 -26.09 -23.91
N ASN A 577 -15.61 -26.44 -24.30
CA ASN A 577 -16.57 -25.62 -25.02
C ASN A 577 -16.34 -25.50 -26.55
N ASP A 578 -15.48 -26.33 -27.16
CA ASP A 578 -15.37 -26.50 -28.64
C ASP A 578 -16.73 -26.84 -29.33
N GLU A 579 -17.77 -27.18 -28.54
CA GLU A 579 -19.13 -27.52 -29.00
C GLU A 579 -20.17 -26.39 -28.80
N PHE A 580 -19.85 -25.26 -28.15
CA PHE A 580 -20.82 -24.17 -27.95
C PHE A 580 -21.06 -23.39 -29.25
N SER A 581 -22.25 -23.52 -29.82
CA SER A 581 -22.70 -22.74 -30.98
C SER A 581 -23.75 -21.71 -30.59
N THR A 582 -23.50 -20.44 -30.94
CA THR A 582 -24.48 -19.35 -30.81
C THR A 582 -25.79 -19.69 -31.51
N SER A 583 -25.79 -20.31 -32.70
CA SER A 583 -27.03 -20.63 -33.42
C SER A 583 -27.88 -21.70 -32.72
N VAL A 584 -27.24 -22.69 -32.08
CA VAL A 584 -27.94 -23.70 -31.28
C VAL A 584 -28.55 -23.05 -30.04
N PHE A 585 -27.84 -22.12 -29.41
CA PHE A 585 -28.38 -21.35 -28.29
C PHE A 585 -29.54 -20.43 -28.71
N ILE A 586 -29.51 -19.77 -29.88
CA ILE A 586 -30.68 -19.03 -30.39
C ILE A 586 -31.89 -19.95 -30.54
N SER A 587 -31.75 -21.13 -31.14
CA SER A 587 -32.88 -22.06 -31.26
C SER A 587 -33.33 -22.69 -29.93
N GLU A 588 -32.47 -22.73 -28.91
CA GLU A 588 -32.88 -23.01 -27.54
C GLU A 588 -33.80 -21.89 -27.02
N LEU A 589 -33.44 -20.61 -27.22
CA LEU A 589 -34.27 -19.46 -26.84
C LEU A 589 -35.59 -19.40 -27.62
N GLU A 590 -35.60 -19.73 -28.91
CA GLU A 590 -36.81 -19.85 -29.75
C GLU A 590 -37.74 -20.96 -29.23
N SER A 591 -37.17 -22.09 -28.79
CA SER A 591 -37.92 -23.19 -28.16
C SER A 591 -38.47 -22.81 -26.78
N ILE A 592 -37.69 -22.08 -25.96
CA ILE A 592 -38.14 -21.56 -24.66
C ILE A 592 -39.31 -20.58 -24.88
N ALA A 593 -39.16 -19.60 -25.78
CA ALA A 593 -40.21 -18.67 -26.14
C ALA A 593 -41.50 -19.39 -26.57
N SER A 594 -41.38 -20.35 -27.49
CA SER A 594 -42.50 -21.18 -27.95
C SER A 594 -43.19 -21.98 -26.83
N SER A 595 -42.45 -22.35 -25.78
CA SER A 595 -43.00 -23.06 -24.61
C SER A 595 -43.68 -22.14 -23.58
N LEU A 596 -43.27 -20.87 -23.50
CA LEU A 596 -43.86 -19.86 -22.62
C LEU A 596 -45.14 -19.26 -23.23
N GLY A 597 -45.20 -19.10 -24.55
CA GLY A 597 -46.45 -18.78 -25.25
C GLY A 597 -46.27 -18.40 -26.72
N PRO A 598 -47.31 -18.53 -27.56
CA PRO A 598 -47.23 -18.32 -29.01
C PRO A 598 -47.01 -16.85 -29.43
N SER A 599 -47.00 -15.92 -28.48
CA SER A 599 -46.71 -14.50 -28.68
C SER A 599 -45.39 -14.03 -28.06
N VAL A 600 -44.70 -14.89 -27.29
CA VAL A 600 -43.44 -14.57 -26.63
C VAL A 600 -42.29 -14.62 -27.64
N LYS A 601 -41.38 -13.67 -27.58
CA LYS A 601 -40.17 -13.59 -28.41
C LYS A 601 -38.92 -13.82 -27.56
N VAL A 602 -37.82 -14.18 -28.23
CA VAL A 602 -36.46 -14.25 -27.64
C VAL A 602 -36.03 -12.93 -26.94
N THR A 603 -36.62 -11.81 -27.38
CA THR A 603 -36.36 -10.45 -26.87
C THR A 603 -37.10 -10.09 -25.58
N ASP A 604 -38.00 -10.93 -25.10
CA ASP A 604 -38.94 -10.55 -24.06
C ASP A 604 -38.43 -10.96 -22.66
N ARG A 605 -38.85 -10.25 -21.62
CA ARG A 605 -38.28 -10.32 -20.26
C ARG A 605 -38.51 -11.68 -19.59
N GLU A 606 -39.55 -12.37 -20.01
CA GLU A 606 -39.93 -13.73 -19.64
C GLU A 606 -38.82 -14.74 -19.98
N ILE A 607 -38.08 -14.51 -21.07
CA ILE A 607 -36.93 -15.35 -21.47
C ILE A 607 -35.78 -15.22 -20.48
N ALA A 608 -35.41 -13.98 -20.13
CA ALA A 608 -34.39 -13.71 -19.11
C ALA A 608 -34.78 -14.32 -17.77
N SER A 609 -36.04 -14.16 -17.37
CA SER A 609 -36.61 -14.71 -16.13
C SER A 609 -36.57 -16.25 -16.11
N HIS A 610 -36.85 -16.91 -17.23
CA HIS A 610 -36.73 -18.36 -17.37
C HIS A 610 -35.27 -18.82 -17.27
N LEU A 611 -34.35 -18.17 -17.98
CA LEU A 611 -32.91 -18.48 -17.94
C LEU A 611 -32.32 -18.31 -16.53
N ASP A 612 -32.75 -17.28 -15.78
CA ASP A 612 -32.35 -17.08 -14.39
C ASP A 612 -32.98 -18.08 -13.40
N SER A 613 -34.15 -18.62 -13.70
CA SER A 613 -34.73 -19.72 -12.90
C SER A 613 -34.01 -21.05 -13.12
N ALA A 614 -33.34 -21.20 -14.26
CA ALA A 614 -32.57 -22.37 -14.65
C ALA A 614 -31.05 -22.27 -14.37
N ASP A 615 -30.55 -21.11 -13.90
CA ASP A 615 -29.11 -20.89 -13.68
C ASP A 615 -28.63 -21.44 -12.33
N PRO A 616 -27.82 -22.52 -12.29
CA PRO A 616 -27.28 -23.06 -11.04
C PRO A 616 -26.26 -22.13 -10.37
N LEU A 617 -25.72 -21.13 -11.09
CA LEU A 617 -24.74 -20.18 -10.57
C LEU A 617 -25.38 -18.87 -10.09
N LYS A 618 -26.72 -18.73 -10.14
CA LYS A 618 -27.42 -17.54 -9.66
C LYS A 618 -27.11 -17.20 -8.18
N PRO A 619 -26.99 -18.16 -7.24
CA PRO A 619 -26.61 -17.86 -5.86
C PRO A 619 -25.22 -17.23 -5.70
N MET A 620 -24.30 -17.38 -6.67
CA MET A 620 -22.95 -16.78 -6.58
C MET A 620 -22.99 -15.25 -6.41
N ARG A 621 -24.03 -14.58 -6.93
CA ARG A 621 -24.21 -13.12 -6.80
C ARG A 621 -24.19 -12.67 -5.33
N GLN A 622 -24.77 -13.45 -4.42
CA GLN A 622 -24.81 -13.15 -2.98
C GLN A 622 -23.39 -13.05 -2.35
N GLY A 623 -22.39 -13.66 -2.97
CA GLY A 623 -20.99 -13.55 -2.57
C GLY A 623 -20.35 -12.17 -2.82
N TYR A 624 -21.02 -11.28 -3.55
CA TYR A 624 -20.54 -9.96 -3.92
C TYR A 624 -21.37 -8.84 -3.27
N ILE A 625 -20.79 -7.64 -3.29
CA ILE A 625 -21.44 -6.37 -2.95
C ILE A 625 -21.40 -5.52 -4.22
N LEU A 626 -22.57 -5.25 -4.80
CA LEU A 626 -22.73 -4.40 -5.99
C LEU A 626 -23.14 -2.98 -5.58
N PRO A 627 -22.78 -1.93 -6.35
CA PRO A 627 -23.31 -0.59 -6.13
C PRO A 627 -24.84 -0.58 -6.24
N THR A 628 -25.51 0.18 -5.39
CA THR A 628 -26.96 0.41 -5.45
C THR A 628 -27.31 1.53 -6.43
N PHE A 629 -28.60 1.83 -6.63
CA PHE A 629 -29.05 2.85 -7.57
C PHE A 629 -28.64 4.26 -7.13
N LYS A 630 -28.79 4.57 -5.82
CA LYS A 630 -28.38 5.85 -5.23
C LYS A 630 -26.88 6.14 -5.33
N ASP A 631 -26.05 5.09 -5.39
CA ASP A 631 -24.58 5.22 -5.47
C ASP A 631 -24.10 5.61 -6.89
N VAL A 632 -24.96 5.42 -7.91
CA VAL A 632 -24.60 5.55 -9.34
C VAL A 632 -25.39 6.65 -10.05
N CYS A 633 -26.68 6.80 -9.75
CA CYS A 633 -27.58 7.75 -10.40
C CYS A 633 -27.50 9.17 -9.82
N SER A 634 -28.08 10.14 -10.54
CA SER A 634 -28.28 11.49 -10.01
C SER A 634 -29.34 11.49 -8.89
N PRO A 635 -29.12 12.15 -7.73
CA PRO A 635 -30.09 12.20 -6.63
C PRO A 635 -31.47 12.74 -7.04
N ASP A 636 -31.52 13.66 -8.01
CA ASP A 636 -32.75 14.27 -8.52
C ASP A 636 -33.54 13.36 -9.47
N TYR A 637 -33.06 12.16 -9.82
CA TYR A 637 -33.76 11.26 -10.72
C TYR A 637 -34.82 10.44 -9.96
N PRO A 638 -36.12 10.55 -10.32
CA PRO A 638 -37.18 9.94 -9.53
C PRO A 638 -37.14 8.41 -9.61
N SER A 639 -37.16 7.77 -8.44
CA SER A 639 -37.51 6.35 -8.35
C SER A 639 -38.92 6.13 -8.93
N THR A 640 -39.03 5.14 -9.79
CA THR A 640 -40.21 4.90 -10.66
C THR A 640 -40.65 3.44 -10.67
N SER A 641 -39.89 2.56 -10.03
CA SER A 641 -40.11 1.13 -9.95
C SER A 641 -39.25 0.52 -8.84
N ALA A 642 -39.53 -0.69 -8.40
CA ALA A 642 -38.62 -1.44 -7.52
C ALA A 642 -37.23 -1.67 -8.14
N GLU A 643 -37.11 -1.65 -9.48
CA GLU A 643 -35.84 -1.75 -10.20
C GLU A 643 -35.06 -0.44 -10.27
N THR A 644 -35.64 0.65 -9.77
CA THR A 644 -35.04 1.98 -9.64
C THR A 644 -35.24 2.53 -8.21
N ALA A 645 -35.46 1.66 -7.22
CA ALA A 645 -35.45 2.01 -5.81
C ALA A 645 -34.02 2.41 -5.37
N PRO A 646 -33.83 3.33 -4.41
CA PRO A 646 -32.50 3.85 -4.05
C PRO A 646 -31.49 2.77 -3.65
N ASP A 647 -31.98 1.72 -3.00
CA ASP A 647 -31.31 0.53 -2.48
C ASP A 647 -31.14 -0.61 -3.51
N ALA A 648 -31.90 -0.60 -4.62
CA ALA A 648 -31.82 -1.64 -5.64
C ALA A 648 -30.45 -1.69 -6.33
N GLU A 649 -29.96 -2.88 -6.66
CA GLU A 649 -28.65 -3.06 -7.30
C GLU A 649 -28.58 -2.45 -8.71
N SER A 650 -27.52 -1.68 -8.95
CA SER A 650 -27.16 -1.12 -10.27
C SER A 650 -26.67 -2.21 -11.24
N LEU A 651 -26.83 -1.94 -12.54
CA LEU A 651 -26.47 -2.84 -13.63
C LEU A 651 -24.95 -2.80 -13.88
N TYR A 652 -24.18 -3.57 -13.10
CA TYR A 652 -22.73 -3.57 -13.15
C TYR A 652 -22.17 -4.41 -14.29
N MET A 653 -21.82 -3.76 -15.41
CA MET A 653 -21.27 -4.37 -16.63
C MET A 653 -19.79 -4.01 -16.88
N CYS A 654 -19.08 -3.57 -15.83
CA CYS A 654 -17.72 -3.04 -15.87
C CYS A 654 -16.65 -3.94 -15.18
N GLY A 655 -17.01 -5.21 -14.88
CA GLY A 655 -16.13 -6.19 -14.22
C GLY A 655 -14.84 -6.54 -14.99
N ASN A 656 -14.79 -6.19 -16.28
CA ASN A 656 -13.60 -6.22 -17.13
C ASN A 656 -12.56 -5.12 -16.80
N SER A 657 -12.92 -4.11 -15.99
CA SER A 657 -12.10 -2.96 -15.63
C SER A 657 -11.74 -2.96 -14.14
N LEU A 658 -12.76 -3.17 -13.28
CA LEU A 658 -12.64 -3.39 -11.84
C LEU A 658 -13.75 -4.37 -11.42
N GLY A 659 -13.41 -5.44 -10.70
CA GLY A 659 -14.39 -6.37 -10.16
C GLY A 659 -15.02 -5.86 -8.85
N PRO A 660 -16.31 -6.16 -8.58
CA PRO A 660 -16.99 -5.75 -7.35
C PRO A 660 -16.42 -6.48 -6.13
N LEU A 661 -16.58 -5.87 -4.94
CA LEU A 661 -16.08 -6.42 -3.68
C LEU A 661 -16.75 -7.76 -3.34
N SER A 662 -15.96 -8.79 -3.03
CA SER A 662 -16.47 -10.03 -2.43
C SER A 662 -16.70 -9.86 -0.92
N ARG A 663 -17.76 -10.47 -0.38
CA ARG A 663 -18.01 -10.56 1.07
C ARG A 663 -16.92 -11.36 1.81
N LEU A 664 -16.30 -12.34 1.15
CA LEU A 664 -15.12 -13.03 1.70
C LEU A 664 -13.87 -12.13 1.67
N THR A 665 -13.75 -11.22 0.71
CA THR A 665 -12.67 -10.22 0.70
C THR A 665 -12.82 -9.22 1.83
N LYS A 666 -14.04 -8.72 2.12
CA LYS A 666 -14.32 -7.92 3.34
C LYS A 666 -13.86 -8.68 4.59
N LYS A 667 -14.40 -9.89 4.81
CA LYS A 667 -14.12 -10.72 5.97
C LYS A 667 -12.63 -11.05 6.18
N TYR A 668 -11.89 -11.36 5.11
CA TYR A 668 -10.47 -11.68 5.26
C TYR A 668 -9.62 -10.43 5.47
N LEU A 669 -9.96 -9.27 4.90
CA LEU A 669 -9.27 -8.01 5.23
C LEU A 669 -9.43 -7.66 6.72
N GLU A 670 -10.64 -7.81 7.25
CA GLU A 670 -10.93 -7.63 8.68
C GLU A 670 -10.13 -8.61 9.56
N GLN A 671 -10.05 -9.89 9.16
CA GLN A 671 -9.23 -10.88 9.85
C GLN A 671 -7.72 -10.59 9.81
N GLU A 672 -7.18 -10.05 8.71
CA GLU A 672 -5.76 -9.65 8.65
C GLU A 672 -5.46 -8.38 9.45
N ILE A 673 -6.38 -7.42 9.49
CA ILE A 673 -6.26 -6.21 10.31
C ILE A 673 -6.27 -6.58 11.80
N ASP A 674 -7.21 -7.42 12.23
CA ASP A 674 -7.25 -7.96 13.59
C ASP A 674 -6.02 -8.81 13.91
N ALA A 675 -5.58 -9.68 12.99
CA ALA A 675 -4.36 -10.47 13.17
C ALA A 675 -3.11 -9.60 13.29
N TRP A 676 -3.01 -8.53 12.50
CA TRP A 676 -1.92 -7.56 12.60
C TRP A 676 -1.94 -6.83 13.95
N GLY A 677 -3.11 -6.40 14.44
CA GLY A 677 -3.26 -5.81 15.76
C GLY A 677 -2.92 -6.78 16.91
N ARG A 678 -3.45 -8.00 16.88
CA ARG A 678 -3.31 -9.01 17.94
C ARG A 678 -1.96 -9.73 17.99
N LYS A 679 -1.25 -9.84 16.86
CA LYS A 679 0.01 -10.63 16.76
C LYS A 679 1.20 -9.84 16.23
N ALA A 680 1.00 -8.70 15.57
CA ALA A 680 2.06 -7.91 14.94
C ALA A 680 3.04 -8.81 14.14
N VAL A 681 4.35 -8.73 14.41
CA VAL A 681 5.38 -9.55 13.74
C VAL A 681 5.18 -11.07 13.93
N LEU A 682 4.49 -11.51 14.99
CA LEU A 682 4.21 -12.93 15.21
C LEU A 682 3.23 -13.48 14.16
N GLY A 683 2.41 -12.64 13.50
CA GLY A 683 1.49 -13.06 12.42
C GLY A 683 2.19 -13.75 11.24
N HIS A 684 3.50 -13.53 11.07
CA HIS A 684 4.32 -14.27 10.11
C HIS A 684 4.39 -15.78 10.37
N PHE A 685 4.18 -16.23 11.62
CA PHE A 685 4.34 -17.63 12.05
C PHE A 685 3.15 -18.16 12.89
N GLU A 686 2.43 -17.28 13.60
CA GLU A 686 1.35 -17.57 14.55
C GLU A 686 0.09 -16.73 14.27
N HIS A 687 -0.52 -16.93 13.10
CA HIS A 687 -1.76 -16.21 12.75
C HIS A 687 -2.95 -16.69 13.60
N PRO A 688 -3.78 -15.79 14.19
CA PRO A 688 -4.87 -16.19 15.08
C PRO A 688 -5.99 -16.93 14.35
N TYR A 689 -6.18 -16.67 13.04
CA TYR A 689 -7.09 -17.41 12.16
C TYR A 689 -6.39 -18.55 11.38
N GLY A 690 -5.21 -18.99 11.83
CA GLY A 690 -4.62 -20.29 11.48
C GLY A 690 -3.72 -20.37 10.23
N THR A 691 -3.66 -19.35 9.36
CA THR A 691 -2.74 -19.32 8.20
C THR A 691 -1.63 -18.28 8.39
N PRO A 692 -0.39 -18.65 8.73
CA PRO A 692 0.72 -17.70 8.87
C PRO A 692 1.00 -16.93 7.58
N TRP A 693 1.36 -15.65 7.69
CA TRP A 693 1.63 -14.80 6.50
C TRP A 693 2.74 -15.37 5.59
N THR A 694 3.74 -16.06 6.16
CA THR A 694 4.80 -16.75 5.40
C THR A 694 4.31 -17.95 4.58
N GLN A 695 3.07 -18.39 4.77
CA GLN A 695 2.43 -19.51 4.06
C GLN A 695 1.29 -19.05 3.14
N MET A 696 0.75 -17.84 3.35
CA MET A 696 -0.35 -17.29 2.55
C MET A 696 -0.02 -17.24 1.05
N GLU A 697 1.23 -16.92 0.70
CA GLU A 697 1.76 -16.94 -0.67
C GLU A 697 1.53 -18.27 -1.40
N LYS A 698 1.64 -19.41 -0.68
CA LYS A 698 1.42 -20.75 -1.24
C LYS A 698 -0.06 -20.98 -1.55
N ARG A 699 -0.95 -20.70 -0.58
CA ARG A 699 -2.39 -20.91 -0.73
C ARG A 699 -2.99 -20.07 -1.85
N VAL A 700 -2.56 -18.82 -1.98
CA VAL A 700 -3.02 -17.93 -3.06
C VAL A 700 -2.39 -18.34 -4.40
N GLY A 701 -1.14 -18.82 -4.41
CA GLY A 701 -0.49 -19.42 -5.57
C GLY A 701 -1.21 -20.67 -6.12
N GLU A 702 -1.62 -21.60 -5.26
CA GLU A 702 -2.43 -22.78 -5.60
C GLU A 702 -3.73 -22.40 -6.34
N LEU A 703 -4.47 -21.44 -5.78
CA LEU A 703 -5.74 -20.98 -6.34
C LEU A 703 -5.53 -20.27 -7.69
N CYS A 704 -4.49 -19.44 -7.82
CA CYS A 704 -4.11 -18.84 -9.09
C CYS A 704 -3.70 -19.90 -10.13
N ALA A 705 -2.95 -20.94 -9.74
CA ALA A 705 -2.52 -22.01 -10.63
C ALA A 705 -3.70 -22.83 -11.19
N ASN A 706 -4.76 -23.02 -10.40
CA ASN A 706 -6.03 -23.57 -10.89
C ASN A 706 -6.64 -22.65 -11.97
N VAL A 707 -6.82 -21.35 -11.69
CA VAL A 707 -7.46 -20.41 -12.62
C VAL A 707 -6.71 -20.30 -13.96
N VAL A 708 -5.38 -20.44 -14.00
CA VAL A 708 -4.58 -20.35 -15.24
C VAL A 708 -4.20 -21.70 -15.89
N GLY A 709 -4.58 -22.83 -15.28
CA GLY A 709 -4.21 -24.16 -15.77
C GLY A 709 -2.70 -24.40 -15.83
N ALA A 710 -2.01 -24.14 -14.72
CA ALA A 710 -0.57 -24.32 -14.54
C ALA A 710 -0.27 -25.24 -13.34
N LYS A 711 1.00 -25.61 -13.15
CA LYS A 711 1.46 -26.24 -11.91
C LYS A 711 1.64 -25.18 -10.81
N GLU A 712 1.44 -25.57 -9.55
CA GLU A 712 1.70 -24.72 -8.37
C GLU A 712 3.10 -24.09 -8.42
N SER A 713 4.13 -24.88 -8.75
CA SER A 713 5.52 -24.43 -8.84
C SER A 713 5.81 -23.45 -9.99
N GLU A 714 4.88 -23.30 -10.94
CA GLU A 714 5.00 -22.40 -12.09
C GLU A 714 4.30 -21.07 -11.89
N VAL A 715 3.57 -20.86 -10.78
CA VAL A 715 2.82 -19.63 -10.50
C VAL A 715 3.28 -19.01 -9.19
N VAL A 716 3.36 -17.69 -9.15
CA VAL A 716 3.52 -16.93 -7.92
C VAL A 716 2.74 -15.62 -7.96
N VAL A 717 2.39 -15.09 -6.79
CA VAL A 717 1.71 -13.82 -6.62
C VAL A 717 2.66 -12.81 -5.98
N MET A 718 2.79 -11.65 -6.62
CA MET A 718 3.72 -10.58 -6.26
C MET A 718 3.41 -9.28 -7.02
N ALA A 719 3.74 -8.14 -6.39
CA ALA A 719 3.76 -6.80 -7.00
C ALA A 719 2.52 -6.46 -7.86
N THR A 720 2.73 -5.75 -8.98
CA THR A 720 1.68 -5.31 -9.90
C THR A 720 1.97 -5.81 -11.32
N LEU A 721 0.96 -5.78 -12.19
CA LEU A 721 1.01 -6.38 -13.53
C LEU A 721 2.22 -5.93 -14.36
N THR A 722 2.39 -4.61 -14.55
CA THR A 722 3.50 -4.06 -15.33
C THR A 722 4.84 -4.27 -14.62
N GLY A 723 4.86 -4.31 -13.28
CA GLY A 723 6.04 -4.67 -12.49
C GLY A 723 6.49 -6.10 -12.78
N ASN A 724 5.56 -7.05 -12.74
CA ASN A 724 5.80 -8.46 -13.08
C ASN A 724 6.25 -8.60 -14.53
N LEU A 725 5.63 -7.87 -15.47
CA LEU A 725 6.05 -7.82 -16.87
C LEU A 725 7.50 -7.33 -17.00
N HIS A 726 7.90 -6.28 -16.30
CA HIS A 726 9.30 -5.82 -16.27
C HIS A 726 10.26 -6.86 -15.66
N SER A 727 9.88 -7.54 -14.57
CA SER A 727 10.70 -8.60 -13.96
C SER A 727 10.89 -9.81 -14.88
N LEU A 728 9.86 -10.17 -15.64
CA LEU A 728 9.91 -11.20 -16.68
C LEU A 728 10.77 -10.74 -17.87
N LEU A 729 10.56 -9.54 -18.40
CA LEU A 729 11.34 -9.00 -19.51
C LEU A 729 12.83 -8.82 -19.15
N ALA A 730 13.17 -8.38 -17.94
CA ALA A 730 14.57 -8.36 -17.46
C ALA A 730 15.24 -9.76 -17.39
N THR A 731 14.41 -10.81 -17.36
CA THR A 731 14.86 -12.21 -17.35
C THR A 731 14.96 -12.79 -18.76
N PHE A 732 13.90 -12.61 -19.57
CA PHE A 732 13.71 -13.27 -20.86
C PHE A 732 14.07 -12.39 -22.07
N TYR A 733 13.88 -11.06 -22.02
CA TYR A 733 14.32 -10.17 -23.09
C TYR A 733 15.82 -9.87 -22.94
N ARG A 734 16.63 -10.65 -23.65
CA ARG A 734 18.09 -10.49 -23.72
C ARG A 734 18.54 -10.59 -25.17
N PRO A 735 18.95 -9.50 -25.82
CA PRO A 735 19.37 -9.57 -27.21
C PRO A 735 20.62 -10.45 -27.40
N ALA A 736 20.51 -11.45 -28.29
CA ALA A 736 21.55 -12.47 -28.49
C ALA A 736 21.65 -12.99 -29.94
N THR A 737 22.78 -13.54 -30.34
CA THR A 737 23.00 -14.15 -31.67
C THR A 737 22.36 -15.53 -31.83
N LYS A 738 22.09 -16.23 -30.72
CA LYS A 738 21.52 -17.58 -30.70
C LYS A 738 20.01 -17.55 -30.41
N PRO A 739 19.23 -18.54 -30.89
CA PRO A 739 17.90 -18.82 -30.38
C PRO A 739 17.89 -19.00 -28.86
N PHE A 740 16.75 -18.71 -28.22
CA PHE A 740 16.61 -18.88 -26.78
C PHE A 740 16.54 -20.37 -26.41
N GLY A 741 17.25 -20.80 -25.37
CA GLY A 741 17.38 -22.21 -25.01
C GLY A 741 18.45 -22.50 -23.94
N VAL A 742 18.88 -23.75 -23.83
CA VAL A 742 19.96 -24.15 -22.90
C VAL A 742 21.29 -23.50 -23.32
N ASP A 743 22.13 -23.15 -22.34
CA ASP A 743 23.37 -22.36 -22.49
C ASP A 743 23.21 -20.94 -23.07
N PHE A 744 21.99 -20.41 -23.10
CA PHE A 744 21.72 -19.04 -23.55
C PHE A 744 22.30 -17.99 -22.59
N LYS A 745 23.23 -17.18 -23.10
CA LYS A 745 23.81 -16.00 -22.43
C LYS A 745 23.83 -14.86 -23.44
N GLY A 746 23.20 -13.73 -23.10
CA GLY A 746 23.05 -12.60 -24.02
C GLY A 746 24.40 -11.98 -24.41
N ASP A 747 24.65 -11.87 -25.70
CA ASP A 747 25.91 -11.41 -26.31
C ASP A 747 25.74 -10.18 -27.22
N GLY A 748 24.55 -9.56 -27.24
CA GLY A 748 24.16 -8.51 -28.19
C GLY A 748 25.07 -7.27 -28.26
N GLU A 749 25.88 -6.95 -27.24
CA GLU A 749 26.89 -5.88 -27.33
C GLU A 749 28.14 -6.33 -28.12
N GLN A 750 28.61 -7.56 -27.89
CA GLN A 750 29.73 -8.13 -28.64
C GLN A 750 29.31 -8.41 -30.09
N ALA A 751 28.10 -8.93 -30.28
CA ALA A 751 27.53 -9.19 -31.60
C ALA A 751 27.41 -7.92 -32.45
N ARG A 752 26.99 -6.79 -31.86
CA ARG A 752 26.95 -5.47 -32.52
C ARG A 752 28.35 -4.99 -32.95
N LYS A 753 29.41 -5.30 -32.20
CA LYS A 753 30.80 -4.98 -32.56
C LYS A 753 31.37 -5.89 -33.66
N GLU A 754 30.73 -7.03 -33.89
CA GLU A 754 31.12 -8.04 -34.90
C GLU A 754 30.17 -8.06 -36.12
N GLU A 755 29.29 -7.06 -36.26
CA GLU A 755 28.25 -6.94 -37.30
C GLU A 755 27.35 -8.19 -37.43
N LYS A 756 27.21 -8.97 -36.36
CA LYS A 756 26.39 -10.18 -36.33
C LYS A 756 24.92 -9.86 -36.15
N LYS A 757 24.06 -10.64 -36.80
CA LYS A 757 22.61 -10.58 -36.63
C LYS A 757 22.23 -10.98 -35.20
N VAL A 758 21.38 -10.17 -34.55
CA VAL A 758 20.95 -10.34 -33.15
C VAL A 758 19.44 -10.52 -33.09
N LYS A 759 18.96 -11.46 -32.30
CA LYS A 759 17.54 -11.52 -31.90
C LYS A 759 17.26 -10.38 -30.93
N HIS A 760 16.58 -9.32 -31.39
CA HIS A 760 16.20 -8.14 -30.58
C HIS A 760 14.76 -7.65 -30.85
N LYS A 761 14.08 -8.13 -31.90
CA LYS A 761 12.71 -7.75 -32.21
C LYS A 761 11.72 -8.39 -31.23
N ILE A 762 10.65 -7.67 -30.89
CA ILE A 762 9.50 -8.14 -30.14
C ILE A 762 8.24 -7.96 -30.99
N ILE A 763 7.49 -9.05 -31.19
CA ILE A 763 6.17 -9.00 -31.85
C ILE A 763 5.10 -8.70 -30.78
N PHE A 764 4.20 -7.75 -31.06
CA PHE A 764 3.11 -7.32 -30.18
C PHE A 764 1.88 -6.90 -30.98
N GLU A 765 0.67 -6.83 -30.41
CA GLU A 765 -0.50 -6.36 -31.15
C GLU A 765 -0.55 -4.83 -31.28
N GLN A 766 -0.92 -4.31 -32.46
CA GLN A 766 -1.08 -2.87 -32.64
C GLN A 766 -2.22 -2.37 -31.74
N LYS A 767 -1.94 -1.33 -30.95
CA LYS A 767 -2.81 -0.87 -29.85
C LYS A 767 -3.04 -1.93 -28.77
N ALA A 768 -2.00 -2.70 -28.43
CA ALA A 768 -1.84 -3.28 -27.10
C ALA A 768 -2.11 -2.25 -25.99
N PHE A 769 -2.37 -2.72 -24.77
CA PHE A 769 -2.64 -1.82 -23.65
C PHE A 769 -1.42 -0.89 -23.41
N PRO A 770 -1.62 0.40 -23.08
CA PRO A 770 -0.51 1.38 -23.12
C PRO A 770 0.66 1.02 -22.21
N SER A 771 0.39 0.43 -21.05
CA SER A 771 1.43 0.07 -20.07
C SER A 771 2.38 -1.00 -20.63
N ASP A 772 1.85 -2.01 -21.32
CA ASP A 772 2.58 -3.06 -22.01
C ASP A 772 3.46 -2.47 -23.12
N HIS A 773 2.90 -1.57 -23.93
CA HIS A 773 3.64 -0.90 -24.99
C HIS A 773 4.81 -0.07 -24.43
N TYR A 774 4.62 0.64 -23.31
CA TYR A 774 5.69 1.37 -22.62
C TYR A 774 6.73 0.42 -22.00
N ALA A 775 6.31 -0.71 -21.42
CA ALA A 775 7.22 -1.71 -20.86
C ALA A 775 8.09 -2.38 -21.94
N LEU A 776 7.49 -2.70 -23.09
CA LEU A 776 8.20 -3.23 -24.25
C LEU A 776 9.18 -2.20 -24.85
N ALA A 777 8.75 -0.96 -25.07
CA ALA A 777 9.62 0.09 -25.62
C ALA A 777 10.82 0.36 -24.70
N SER A 778 10.58 0.58 -23.41
CA SER A 778 11.65 0.89 -22.45
C SER A 778 12.62 -0.27 -22.22
N VAL A 779 12.20 -1.54 -22.25
CA VAL A 779 13.15 -2.66 -22.14
C VAL A 779 14.03 -2.82 -23.39
N ILE A 780 13.53 -2.43 -24.56
CA ILE A 780 14.31 -2.37 -25.80
C ILE A 780 15.38 -1.27 -25.70
N GLU A 781 15.01 -0.07 -25.23
CA GLU A 781 15.93 1.05 -24.99
C GLU A 781 17.00 0.73 -23.94
N LEU A 782 16.63 0.09 -22.83
CA LEU A 782 17.55 -0.35 -21.77
C LEU A 782 18.60 -1.38 -22.26
N ASN A 783 18.36 -2.05 -23.38
CA ASN A 783 19.33 -2.93 -24.04
C ASN A 783 20.09 -2.25 -25.22
N GLY A 784 19.85 -0.95 -25.43
CA GLY A 784 20.50 -0.12 -26.46
C GLY A 784 19.99 -0.35 -27.88
N PHE A 785 18.72 -0.73 -28.04
CA PHE A 785 18.05 -0.86 -29.35
C PHE A 785 17.00 0.24 -29.54
N ASN A 786 16.62 0.55 -30.78
CA ASN A 786 15.54 1.51 -31.06
C ASN A 786 14.18 0.78 -31.06
N PRO A 787 13.18 1.21 -30.24
CA PRO A 787 11.81 0.70 -30.30
C PRO A 787 11.19 0.75 -31.69
N GLU A 788 11.40 1.80 -32.49
CA GLU A 788 10.82 1.97 -33.83
C GLU A 788 11.19 0.84 -34.81
N THR A 789 12.36 0.22 -34.62
CA THR A 789 12.88 -0.88 -35.48
C THR A 789 12.82 -2.25 -34.81
N SER A 790 12.50 -2.29 -33.51
CA SER A 790 12.49 -3.51 -32.70
C SER A 790 11.08 -3.95 -32.30
N LEU A 791 10.12 -3.03 -32.20
CA LEU A 791 8.70 -3.35 -32.03
C LEU A 791 8.09 -3.71 -33.38
N VAL A 792 7.58 -4.93 -33.51
CA VAL A 792 6.92 -5.43 -34.72
C VAL A 792 5.41 -5.52 -34.47
N PRO A 793 4.62 -4.52 -34.89
CA PRO A 793 3.18 -4.50 -34.63
C PRO A 793 2.43 -5.50 -35.53
N LEU A 794 1.59 -6.33 -34.93
CA LEU A 794 0.52 -7.05 -35.63
C LEU A 794 -0.59 -6.04 -35.95
N VAL A 795 -0.73 -5.67 -37.22
CA VAL A 795 -1.69 -4.66 -37.69
C VAL A 795 -2.92 -5.34 -38.30
N PRO A 796 -4.17 -4.97 -37.90
CA PRO A 796 -5.38 -5.52 -38.51
C PRO A 796 -5.49 -5.11 -40.00
N LYS A 797 -6.12 -5.96 -40.82
CA LYS A 797 -6.36 -5.64 -42.25
C LYS A 797 -7.16 -4.35 -42.39
N GLU A 798 -6.97 -3.64 -43.50
CA GLU A 798 -7.71 -2.41 -43.79
C GLU A 798 -9.23 -2.65 -43.72
N GLY A 799 -9.96 -1.74 -43.07
CA GLY A 799 -11.40 -1.87 -42.79
C GLY A 799 -11.75 -2.76 -41.59
N THR A 800 -10.83 -3.57 -41.06
CA THR A 800 -11.06 -4.45 -39.89
C THR A 800 -10.58 -3.82 -38.58
N ARG A 801 -10.90 -4.46 -37.45
CA ARG A 801 -10.45 -4.09 -36.09
C ARG A 801 -9.72 -5.21 -35.36
N THR A 802 -10.01 -6.45 -35.71
CA THR A 802 -9.48 -7.70 -35.15
C THR A 802 -8.33 -8.23 -35.99
N LEU A 803 -7.52 -9.13 -35.42
CA LEU A 803 -6.39 -9.76 -36.09
C LEU A 803 -6.75 -11.21 -36.46
N GLU A 804 -6.66 -11.57 -37.75
CA GLU A 804 -6.85 -12.97 -38.18
C GLU A 804 -5.67 -13.83 -37.70
N THR A 805 -5.92 -14.99 -37.09
CA THR A 805 -4.83 -15.89 -36.64
C THR A 805 -3.87 -16.24 -37.78
N ALA A 806 -4.38 -16.36 -39.02
CA ALA A 806 -3.58 -16.63 -40.21
C ALA A 806 -2.54 -15.51 -40.50
N ASP A 807 -2.91 -14.24 -40.30
CA ASP A 807 -1.99 -13.11 -40.50
C ASP A 807 -0.93 -13.04 -39.39
N ILE A 808 -1.32 -13.38 -38.16
CA ILE A 808 -0.39 -13.48 -37.03
C ILE A 808 0.62 -14.60 -37.30
N LEU A 809 0.16 -15.81 -37.64
CA LEU A 809 1.02 -16.96 -37.97
C LEU A 809 1.97 -16.66 -39.13
N ALA A 810 1.50 -15.97 -40.18
CA ALA A 810 2.33 -15.53 -41.31
C ALA A 810 3.39 -14.48 -40.88
N THR A 811 3.05 -13.60 -39.94
CA THR A 811 4.00 -12.61 -39.39
C THR A 811 5.06 -13.28 -38.51
N ILE A 812 4.67 -14.24 -37.67
CA ILE A 812 5.59 -15.06 -36.87
C ILE A 812 6.55 -15.82 -37.78
N GLU A 813 6.04 -16.46 -38.83
CA GLU A 813 6.85 -17.17 -39.81
C GLU A 813 7.84 -16.25 -40.52
N LYS A 814 7.37 -15.11 -41.06
CA LYS A 814 8.24 -14.12 -41.72
C LYS A 814 9.36 -13.64 -40.79
N CYS A 815 9.03 -13.18 -39.58
CA CYS A 815 10.01 -12.63 -38.66
C CYS A 815 10.89 -13.72 -38.00
N GLY A 816 10.40 -14.96 -37.95
CA GLY A 816 11.19 -16.15 -37.62
C GLY A 816 12.22 -16.49 -38.69
N GLN A 817 11.84 -16.41 -39.97
CA GLN A 817 12.76 -16.53 -41.12
C GLN A 817 13.74 -15.34 -41.20
N GLU A 818 13.34 -14.13 -40.81
CA GLU A 818 14.28 -13.01 -40.62
C GLU A 818 15.32 -13.33 -39.52
N GLY A 819 14.95 -14.09 -38.49
CA GLY A 819 15.86 -14.54 -37.43
C GLY A 819 16.22 -13.46 -36.39
N GLU A 820 15.61 -12.27 -36.47
CA GLU A 820 15.82 -11.15 -35.53
C GLU A 820 14.82 -11.09 -34.38
N THR A 821 13.78 -11.93 -34.36
CA THR A 821 12.80 -11.91 -33.25
C THR A 821 13.28 -12.73 -32.06
N ALA A 822 13.28 -12.10 -30.88
CA ALA A 822 13.55 -12.72 -29.59
C ALA A 822 12.26 -13.21 -28.90
N ILE A 823 11.23 -12.37 -28.89
CA ILE A 823 10.00 -12.55 -28.10
C ILE A 823 8.75 -12.22 -28.92
N ILE A 824 7.65 -12.90 -28.63
CA ILE A 824 6.28 -12.41 -28.82
C ILE A 824 5.72 -12.07 -27.44
N LEU A 825 5.16 -10.88 -27.28
CA LEU A 825 4.33 -10.53 -26.13
C LEU A 825 3.02 -9.95 -26.67
N ILE A 826 1.92 -10.64 -26.39
CA ILE A 826 0.56 -10.17 -26.73
C ILE A 826 -0.36 -10.30 -25.53
N GLY A 827 -1.45 -9.52 -25.51
CA GLY A 827 -2.57 -9.83 -24.64
C GLY A 827 -3.18 -11.20 -24.97
N GLY A 828 -3.67 -11.93 -23.97
CA GLY A 828 -4.47 -13.14 -24.15
C GLY A 828 -5.88 -12.83 -24.64
N ILE A 829 -6.47 -11.74 -24.11
CA ILE A 829 -7.64 -11.09 -24.68
C ILE A 829 -7.30 -9.62 -24.93
N GLN A 830 -7.51 -9.16 -26.16
CA GLN A 830 -7.25 -7.79 -26.58
C GLN A 830 -8.25 -6.85 -25.89
N TYR A 831 -7.77 -5.92 -25.05
CA TYR A 831 -8.63 -5.13 -24.16
C TYR A 831 -9.69 -4.30 -24.89
N PHE A 832 -9.36 -3.74 -26.05
CA PHE A 832 -10.19 -2.81 -26.81
C PHE A 832 -11.22 -3.54 -27.67
N THR A 833 -10.87 -4.66 -28.34
CA THR A 833 -11.83 -5.41 -29.18
C THR A 833 -12.56 -6.52 -28.43
N GLY A 834 -12.02 -7.04 -27.33
CA GLY A 834 -12.53 -8.24 -26.64
C GLY A 834 -12.12 -9.57 -27.32
N GLN A 835 -11.30 -9.53 -28.36
CA GLN A 835 -10.81 -10.71 -29.08
C GLN A 835 -9.92 -11.59 -28.18
N LEU A 836 -10.24 -12.87 -28.07
CA LEU A 836 -9.38 -13.92 -27.54
C LEU A 836 -8.47 -14.47 -28.65
N PHE A 837 -7.17 -14.56 -28.36
CA PHE A 837 -6.19 -15.11 -29.30
C PHE A 837 -5.98 -16.62 -29.10
N GLU A 838 -5.62 -17.31 -30.17
CA GLU A 838 -5.38 -18.77 -30.17
C GLU A 838 -3.99 -19.12 -29.62
N LEU A 839 -3.75 -18.80 -28.34
CA LEU A 839 -2.43 -18.80 -27.70
C LEU A 839 -1.63 -20.09 -27.90
N GLU A 840 -2.26 -21.26 -27.83
CA GLU A 840 -1.63 -22.57 -28.08
C GLU A 840 -1.00 -22.67 -29.49
N LYS A 841 -1.73 -22.21 -30.52
CA LYS A 841 -1.27 -22.24 -31.91
C LYS A 841 -0.14 -21.23 -32.13
N LEU A 842 -0.24 -20.06 -31.51
CA LEU A 842 0.74 -18.98 -31.63
C LEU A 842 2.05 -19.30 -30.89
N ALA A 843 1.97 -19.85 -29.68
CA ALA A 843 3.12 -20.32 -28.90
C ALA A 843 3.91 -21.38 -29.67
N LYS A 844 3.22 -22.44 -30.13
CA LYS A 844 3.83 -23.49 -30.96
C LYS A 844 4.53 -22.91 -32.20
N LYS A 845 3.89 -21.97 -32.90
CA LYS A 845 4.49 -21.35 -34.11
C LYS A 845 5.70 -20.45 -33.78
N ALA A 846 5.73 -19.80 -32.62
CA ALA A 846 6.89 -19.06 -32.15
C ALA A 846 8.08 -19.99 -31.85
N HIS A 847 7.82 -21.13 -31.20
CA HIS A 847 8.85 -22.11 -30.85
C HIS A 847 9.49 -22.79 -32.07
N GLU A 848 8.77 -22.94 -33.19
CA GLU A 848 9.34 -23.41 -34.47
C GLU A 848 10.55 -22.58 -34.94
N TYR A 849 10.64 -21.30 -34.57
CA TYR A 849 11.74 -20.38 -34.92
C TYR A 849 12.62 -19.97 -33.72
N GLY A 850 12.48 -20.67 -32.58
CA GLY A 850 13.19 -20.34 -31.34
C GLY A 850 12.94 -18.90 -30.88
N ILE A 851 11.68 -18.47 -30.95
CA ILE A 851 11.16 -17.21 -30.40
C ILE A 851 10.41 -17.57 -29.12
N LEU A 852 10.60 -16.80 -28.04
CA LEU A 852 9.81 -16.99 -26.81
C LEU A 852 8.38 -16.48 -26.98
N PHE A 853 7.43 -17.10 -26.32
CA PHE A 853 6.03 -16.70 -26.28
C PHE A 853 5.61 -16.31 -24.86
N GLY A 854 5.55 -15.01 -24.61
CA GLY A 854 5.01 -14.42 -23.39
C GLY A 854 3.59 -13.88 -23.60
N VAL A 855 2.78 -13.83 -22.53
CA VAL A 855 1.38 -13.38 -22.62
C VAL A 855 1.02 -12.45 -21.45
N ASP A 856 0.38 -11.31 -21.74
CA ASP A 856 -0.40 -10.58 -20.73
C ASP A 856 -1.80 -11.19 -20.61
N LEU A 857 -2.18 -11.63 -19.42
CA LEU A 857 -3.45 -12.31 -19.16
C LEU A 857 -4.44 -11.41 -18.41
N ALA A 858 -4.24 -10.10 -18.35
CA ALA A 858 -5.06 -9.18 -17.56
C ALA A 858 -6.54 -9.15 -17.97
N HIS A 859 -6.86 -9.46 -19.24
CA HIS A 859 -8.25 -9.65 -19.68
C HIS A 859 -8.69 -11.11 -19.81
N ALA A 860 -7.83 -12.09 -19.54
CA ALA A 860 -8.10 -13.52 -19.68
C ALA A 860 -8.22 -14.26 -18.34
N PHE A 861 -7.42 -13.88 -17.33
CA PHE A 861 -7.51 -14.37 -15.95
C PHE A 861 -8.93 -14.18 -15.41
N ALA A 862 -9.47 -15.23 -14.78
CA ALA A 862 -10.85 -15.30 -14.26
C ALA A 862 -11.98 -15.02 -15.28
N ASN A 863 -11.68 -14.98 -16.59
CA ASN A 863 -12.65 -14.73 -17.69
C ASN A 863 -12.83 -15.96 -18.61
N VAL A 864 -11.72 -16.57 -19.03
CA VAL A 864 -11.72 -17.74 -19.94
C VAL A 864 -10.86 -18.89 -19.39
N PRO A 865 -11.11 -20.15 -19.82
CA PRO A 865 -10.21 -21.25 -19.52
C PRO A 865 -8.81 -21.00 -20.09
N LEU A 866 -7.79 -21.42 -19.34
CA LEU A 866 -6.38 -21.28 -19.69
C LEU A 866 -5.66 -22.59 -19.35
N ALA A 867 -4.61 -22.93 -20.10
CA ALA A 867 -3.78 -24.10 -19.83
C ALA A 867 -2.30 -23.80 -20.15
N LEU A 868 -1.76 -22.77 -19.49
CA LEU A 868 -0.45 -22.17 -19.83
C LEU A 868 0.70 -23.18 -19.91
N HIS A 869 0.68 -24.19 -19.01
CA HIS A 869 1.64 -25.29 -19.01
C HIS A 869 1.55 -26.14 -20.28
N ASP A 870 0.36 -26.67 -20.59
CA ASP A 870 0.13 -27.58 -21.71
C ASP A 870 0.30 -26.88 -23.07
N TRP A 871 0.04 -25.57 -23.14
CA TRP A 871 0.30 -24.72 -24.30
C TRP A 871 1.78 -24.37 -24.47
N GLY A 872 2.63 -24.71 -23.51
CA GLY A 872 4.08 -24.49 -23.57
C GLY A 872 4.50 -23.02 -23.44
N VAL A 873 3.62 -22.11 -23.00
CA VAL A 873 3.87 -20.67 -22.81
C VAL A 873 5.15 -20.49 -21.99
N ASP A 874 6.00 -19.52 -22.34
CA ASP A 874 7.29 -19.36 -21.66
C ASP A 874 7.16 -18.65 -20.31
N PHE A 875 6.39 -17.56 -20.31
CA PHE A 875 6.04 -16.79 -19.13
C PHE A 875 4.72 -16.04 -19.35
N ALA A 876 4.05 -15.64 -18.27
CA ALA A 876 2.88 -14.76 -18.34
C ALA A 876 2.72 -13.93 -17.07
N CYS A 877 1.89 -12.88 -17.13
CA CYS A 877 1.53 -12.05 -15.98
C CYS A 877 0.07 -11.58 -16.11
N TRP A 878 -0.58 -11.28 -14.99
CA TRP A 878 -1.95 -10.76 -14.96
C TRP A 878 -2.17 -9.86 -13.76
N CYS A 879 -3.01 -8.84 -13.92
CA CYS A 879 -3.68 -8.25 -12.75
C CYS A 879 -4.87 -9.12 -12.33
N THR A 880 -5.25 -8.98 -11.07
CA THR A 880 -6.30 -9.74 -10.40
C THR A 880 -7.56 -8.90 -10.16
N TYR A 881 -7.41 -7.58 -10.06
CA TYR A 881 -8.49 -6.63 -9.75
C TYR A 881 -9.63 -6.50 -10.78
N LYS A 882 -9.51 -7.13 -11.96
CA LYS A 882 -10.56 -7.13 -13.01
C LYS A 882 -11.57 -8.26 -12.73
N TYR A 883 -11.68 -9.25 -13.62
CA TYR A 883 -12.54 -10.43 -13.47
C TYR A 883 -12.22 -11.28 -12.23
N GLY A 884 -11.04 -11.09 -11.61
CA GLY A 884 -10.65 -11.73 -10.36
C GLY A 884 -10.99 -10.93 -9.09
N SER A 885 -11.68 -9.79 -9.21
CA SER A 885 -12.38 -9.05 -8.13
C SER A 885 -11.60 -8.82 -6.82
N SER A 886 -10.27 -8.68 -6.88
CA SER A 886 -9.37 -8.62 -5.72
C SER A 886 -9.17 -7.22 -5.10
N GLY A 887 -10.09 -6.27 -5.33
CA GLY A 887 -9.94 -4.87 -4.91
C GLY A 887 -9.02 -4.02 -5.79
N PRO A 888 -9.13 -2.68 -5.73
CA PRO A 888 -8.48 -1.77 -6.67
C PRO A 888 -6.95 -1.79 -6.56
N GLY A 889 -6.27 -2.04 -7.69
CA GLY A 889 -4.80 -2.12 -7.73
C GLY A 889 -4.17 -3.40 -7.18
N GLY A 890 -5.00 -4.37 -6.76
CA GLY A 890 -4.58 -5.56 -6.01
C GLY A 890 -3.51 -6.44 -6.68
N ILE A 891 -2.82 -7.19 -5.82
CA ILE A 891 -1.57 -7.91 -6.11
C ILE A 891 -1.65 -8.85 -7.31
N ALA A 892 -0.67 -8.71 -8.21
CA ALA A 892 -0.63 -9.39 -9.50
C ALA A 892 -0.08 -10.82 -9.44
N GLY A 893 -0.42 -11.62 -10.45
CA GLY A 893 0.18 -12.94 -10.67
C GLY A 893 1.28 -12.93 -11.73
N LEU A 894 2.14 -13.94 -11.64
CA LEU A 894 3.26 -14.22 -12.54
C LEU A 894 3.35 -15.73 -12.76
N PHE A 895 3.54 -16.15 -14.00
CA PHE A 895 3.77 -17.54 -14.40
C PHE A 895 5.12 -17.69 -15.10
N VAL A 896 5.86 -18.74 -14.74
CA VAL A 896 7.04 -19.22 -15.49
C VAL A 896 7.04 -20.75 -15.54
N HIS A 897 7.01 -21.27 -16.76
CA HIS A 897 6.94 -22.69 -17.07
C HIS A 897 8.18 -23.49 -16.60
N GLU A 898 7.99 -24.71 -16.13
CA GLU A 898 9.00 -25.55 -15.45
C GLU A 898 10.25 -25.84 -16.28
N LYS A 899 10.14 -25.79 -17.61
CA LYS A 899 11.28 -25.87 -18.55
C LYS A 899 12.36 -24.80 -18.26
N TRP A 900 11.99 -23.70 -17.60
CA TRP A 900 12.90 -22.62 -17.19
C TRP A 900 13.34 -22.69 -15.71
N HIS A 901 12.80 -23.60 -14.88
CA HIS A 901 13.13 -23.66 -13.44
C HIS A 901 14.57 -24.08 -13.16
N GLN A 902 15.13 -24.96 -14.00
CA GLN A 902 16.53 -25.45 -13.88
C GLN A 902 17.55 -24.61 -14.69
N ALA A 903 17.11 -23.55 -15.37
CA ALA A 903 17.99 -22.70 -16.17
C ALA A 903 18.69 -21.63 -15.28
N ASP A 904 19.97 -21.36 -15.58
CA ASP A 904 20.80 -20.30 -14.97
C ASP A 904 20.37 -18.90 -15.46
N LEU A 905 19.10 -18.58 -15.21
CA LEU A 905 18.49 -17.29 -15.52
C LEU A 905 18.78 -16.34 -14.37
N LYS A 906 19.56 -15.28 -14.65
CA LYS A 906 19.58 -14.09 -13.79
C LYS A 906 18.15 -13.54 -13.68
N ARG A 907 17.73 -13.18 -12.49
CA ARG A 907 16.40 -12.62 -12.16
C ARG A 907 16.61 -11.29 -11.42
N GLN A 908 15.56 -10.50 -11.23
CA GLN A 908 15.60 -9.41 -10.25
C GLN A 908 15.56 -10.04 -8.86
N ALA A 909 16.74 -10.18 -8.23
CA ALA A 909 16.86 -10.83 -6.94
C ALA A 909 16.35 -9.94 -5.80
N GLY A 910 15.61 -10.54 -4.88
CA GLY A 910 15.28 -9.96 -3.58
C GLY A 910 15.03 -11.07 -2.56
N TRP A 911 15.02 -10.74 -1.28
CA TRP A 911 15.07 -11.74 -0.21
C TRP A 911 13.90 -12.73 -0.23
N TRP A 912 12.73 -12.36 -0.76
CA TRP A 912 11.58 -13.27 -0.77
C TRP A 912 11.67 -14.35 -1.85
N GLY A 913 12.32 -14.06 -2.97
CA GLY A 913 12.66 -15.07 -3.99
C GLY A 913 13.85 -15.95 -3.62
N HIS A 914 14.40 -15.82 -2.42
CA HIS A 914 15.46 -16.68 -1.90
C HIS A 914 14.88 -17.96 -1.30
N GLU A 915 15.57 -19.10 -1.52
CA GLU A 915 15.19 -20.45 -1.09
C GLU A 915 14.68 -20.49 0.36
N LYS A 916 13.42 -20.89 0.53
CA LYS A 916 12.61 -20.69 1.76
C LYS A 916 13.28 -21.20 3.03
N GLU A 917 13.95 -22.34 2.92
CA GLU A 917 14.71 -23.02 3.98
C GLU A 917 15.87 -22.17 4.53
N THR A 918 16.41 -21.23 3.74
CA THR A 918 17.49 -20.32 4.13
C THR A 918 17.13 -18.82 4.01
N ARG A 919 15.89 -18.49 3.60
CA ARG A 919 15.36 -17.12 3.48
C ARG A 919 15.61 -16.30 4.75
N PHE A 920 15.33 -16.87 5.92
CA PHE A 920 15.51 -16.22 7.22
C PHE A 920 16.91 -16.35 7.84
N SER A 921 17.81 -17.16 7.26
CA SER A 921 19.24 -17.13 7.64
C SER A 921 20.04 -16.05 6.90
N MET A 922 19.37 -15.23 6.07
CA MET A 922 19.89 -14.03 5.42
C MET A 922 21.31 -14.16 4.80
N PRO A 923 21.58 -15.17 3.96
CA PRO A 923 22.91 -15.41 3.43
C PRO A 923 23.33 -14.37 2.37
N ASP A 924 24.60 -13.98 2.36
CA ASP A 924 25.19 -13.02 1.39
C ASP A 924 24.98 -13.41 -0.09
N LYS A 925 24.79 -14.71 -0.35
CA LYS A 925 24.58 -15.26 -1.69
C LYS A 925 23.11 -15.61 -1.89
N PHE A 926 22.45 -14.83 -2.74
CA PHE A 926 21.12 -15.18 -3.27
C PHE A 926 21.13 -16.55 -3.96
N VAL A 927 20.20 -17.41 -3.55
CA VAL A 927 19.87 -18.71 -4.17
C VAL A 927 18.39 -18.66 -4.51
N PRO A 928 17.99 -18.56 -5.79
CA PRO A 928 16.59 -18.41 -6.15
C PRO A 928 15.79 -19.67 -5.77
N THR A 929 14.63 -19.48 -5.16
CA THR A 929 13.66 -20.55 -4.90
C THR A 929 13.31 -21.28 -6.19
N LYS A 930 13.25 -22.61 -6.13
CA LYS A 930 12.93 -23.46 -7.28
C LYS A 930 11.47 -23.22 -7.71
N GLY A 931 11.26 -22.71 -8.90
CA GLY A 931 9.93 -22.40 -9.43
C GLY A 931 9.80 -20.95 -9.89
N ALA A 932 8.55 -20.51 -10.09
CA ALA A 932 8.23 -19.09 -10.30
C ALA A 932 8.51 -18.24 -9.05
N GLU A 933 8.46 -18.83 -7.84
CA GLU A 933 8.78 -18.15 -6.58
C GLU A 933 10.17 -17.49 -6.58
N GLY A 934 11.14 -18.03 -7.32
CA GLY A 934 12.48 -17.44 -7.48
C GLY A 934 12.52 -16.07 -8.18
N TRP A 935 11.38 -15.56 -8.69
CA TRP A 935 11.22 -14.20 -9.20
C TRP A 935 10.67 -13.20 -8.15
N GLN A 936 10.23 -13.65 -6.97
CA GLN A 936 9.79 -12.74 -5.92
C GLN A 936 10.93 -11.85 -5.42
N THR A 937 10.61 -10.59 -5.10
CA THR A 937 11.59 -9.60 -4.63
C THR A 937 11.40 -9.33 -3.14
N SER A 938 10.22 -8.85 -2.75
CA SER A 938 9.86 -8.47 -1.39
C SER A 938 8.79 -9.39 -0.80
N ASN A 939 8.67 -9.38 0.53
CA ASN A 939 7.50 -9.93 1.24
C ASN A 939 6.22 -9.30 0.63
N PRO A 940 5.24 -10.10 0.19
CA PRO A 940 4.04 -9.58 -0.45
C PRO A 940 3.15 -8.81 0.54
N SER A 941 2.29 -7.93 0.02
CA SER A 941 1.27 -7.26 0.82
C SER A 941 0.23 -8.28 1.29
N MET A 942 0.08 -8.44 2.60
CA MET A 942 -0.83 -9.44 3.17
C MET A 942 -2.30 -9.02 3.05
N LEU A 943 -2.59 -7.72 3.06
CA LEU A 943 -3.94 -7.20 2.79
C LEU A 943 -4.36 -7.51 1.33
N ASP A 944 -3.46 -7.31 0.36
CA ASP A 944 -3.75 -7.68 -1.04
C ASP A 944 -3.86 -9.20 -1.23
N MET A 945 -3.02 -9.98 -0.55
CA MET A 945 -3.10 -11.45 -0.57
C MET A 945 -4.41 -11.95 0.04
N ALA A 946 -4.90 -11.35 1.13
CA ALA A 946 -6.20 -11.66 1.73
C ALA A 946 -7.37 -11.25 0.83
N ALA A 947 -7.29 -10.07 0.21
CA ALA A 947 -8.31 -9.62 -0.73
C ALA A 947 -8.40 -10.54 -1.96
N LEU A 948 -7.25 -10.99 -2.47
CA LEU A 948 -7.18 -11.98 -3.54
C LEU A 948 -7.65 -13.36 -3.09
N LYS A 949 -7.27 -13.84 -1.89
CA LYS A 949 -7.76 -15.10 -1.29
C LYS A 949 -9.28 -15.11 -1.20
N GLY A 950 -9.88 -14.03 -0.68
CA GLY A 950 -11.32 -13.90 -0.51
C GLY A 950 -12.08 -14.02 -1.84
N SER A 951 -11.58 -13.33 -2.86
CA SER A 951 -12.16 -13.41 -4.20
C SER A 951 -11.96 -14.78 -4.85
N LEU A 952 -10.75 -15.36 -4.81
CA LEU A 952 -10.48 -16.68 -5.39
C LEU A 952 -11.28 -17.80 -4.72
N GLU A 953 -11.45 -17.75 -3.40
CA GLU A 953 -12.32 -18.69 -2.67
C GLU A 953 -13.82 -18.40 -2.90
N THR A 954 -14.19 -17.21 -3.36
CA THR A 954 -15.54 -16.92 -3.90
C THR A 954 -15.74 -17.55 -5.28
N LEU A 955 -14.73 -17.48 -6.16
CA LEU A 955 -14.77 -18.14 -7.47
C LEU A 955 -14.83 -19.67 -7.34
N LEU A 956 -14.13 -20.24 -6.36
CA LEU A 956 -14.09 -21.69 -6.11
C LEU A 956 -15.48 -22.28 -5.83
N LYS A 957 -16.40 -21.53 -5.20
CA LYS A 957 -17.79 -21.94 -4.96
C LYS A 957 -18.58 -22.26 -6.25
N ALA A 958 -18.11 -21.79 -7.41
CA ALA A 958 -18.68 -22.18 -8.70
C ALA A 958 -18.67 -23.71 -8.89
N GLU A 959 -17.68 -24.42 -8.35
CA GLU A 959 -17.59 -25.88 -8.45
C GLU A 959 -18.57 -26.62 -7.55
N GLU A 960 -18.93 -26.04 -6.41
CA GLU A 960 -19.89 -26.59 -5.45
C GLU A 960 -21.33 -26.42 -5.96
N MET A 961 -21.62 -25.25 -6.54
CA MET A 961 -22.94 -24.91 -7.10
C MET A 961 -23.15 -25.49 -8.50
N GLY A 962 -22.09 -25.60 -9.29
CA GLY A 962 -22.14 -26.05 -10.68
C GLY A 962 -22.17 -27.56 -10.83
N LYS A 963 -23.37 -28.13 -11.04
CA LYS A 963 -23.53 -29.52 -11.48
C LYS A 963 -22.62 -29.82 -12.68
N ARG A 964 -21.74 -30.81 -12.53
CA ARG A 964 -21.00 -31.43 -13.64
C ARG A 964 -21.88 -32.53 -14.23
N ASN A 965 -22.13 -32.50 -15.55
CA ASN A 965 -22.76 -33.63 -16.23
C ASN A 965 -21.76 -34.80 -16.31
N GLU A 966 -22.25 -36.03 -16.37
CA GLU A 966 -21.40 -37.22 -16.61
C GLU A 966 -20.71 -37.23 -17.98
N LYS A 967 -21.07 -36.29 -18.87
CA LYS A 967 -20.42 -36.04 -20.17
C LYS A 967 -19.44 -34.86 -20.15
N ASP A 968 -19.35 -34.11 -19.05
CA ASP A 968 -18.46 -32.96 -18.89
C ASP A 968 -16.99 -33.38 -18.61
N GLU A 969 -16.46 -34.43 -19.23
CA GLU A 969 -15.01 -34.74 -19.22
C GLU A 969 -14.18 -33.74 -20.08
N GLY A 970 -14.70 -32.51 -20.21
CA GLY A 970 -14.17 -31.40 -20.97
C GLY A 970 -13.21 -30.54 -20.15
N ARG A 971 -11.91 -30.86 -20.23
CA ARG A 971 -10.95 -30.09 -21.06
C ARG A 971 -10.69 -28.59 -20.78
N GLY A 972 -11.04 -28.10 -19.59
CA GLY A 972 -10.22 -27.04 -18.95
C GLY A 972 -8.93 -27.59 -18.35
N GLU A 973 -8.83 -28.91 -18.25
CA GLU A 973 -7.69 -29.61 -17.70
C GLU A 973 -6.57 -29.72 -18.72
N GLY A 974 -5.47 -28.99 -18.49
CA GLY A 974 -4.17 -29.40 -19.00
C GLY A 974 -3.77 -30.74 -18.37
N LYS A 975 -3.00 -31.56 -19.09
CA LYS A 975 -2.45 -32.84 -18.61
C LYS A 975 -1.75 -32.73 -17.25
N HIS A 976 -1.24 -31.54 -16.96
CA HIS A 976 -0.43 -31.26 -15.78
C HIS A 976 -0.93 -30.06 -14.95
N GLY A 977 -2.07 -29.46 -15.30
CA GLY A 977 -2.69 -28.34 -14.59
C GLY A 977 -4.22 -28.41 -14.71
N LYS A 978 -4.89 -28.86 -13.65
CA LYS A 978 -6.36 -29.01 -13.62
C LYS A 978 -7.03 -27.69 -13.21
N GLY A 979 -7.33 -26.84 -14.18
CA GLY A 979 -8.19 -25.68 -13.98
C GLY A 979 -9.65 -26.08 -13.94
N THR A 980 -10.25 -26.07 -12.75
CA THR A 980 -11.59 -26.64 -12.49
C THR A 980 -12.65 -25.56 -12.27
N ILE A 981 -12.26 -24.37 -11.80
CA ILE A 981 -13.14 -23.19 -11.63
C ILE A 981 -13.63 -22.67 -12.99
N MET A 982 -12.69 -22.41 -13.92
CA MET A 982 -12.98 -21.66 -15.14
C MET A 982 -13.92 -22.34 -16.15
N PRO A 983 -13.90 -23.67 -16.35
CA PRO A 983 -14.87 -24.35 -17.22
C PRO A 983 -16.32 -24.11 -16.81
N VAL A 984 -16.60 -24.07 -15.50
CA VAL A 984 -17.96 -23.87 -14.98
C VAL A 984 -18.45 -22.45 -15.26
N LEU A 985 -17.65 -21.43 -14.89
CA LEU A 985 -17.95 -20.02 -15.14
C LEU A 985 -18.07 -19.70 -16.64
N ARG A 986 -17.20 -20.31 -17.47
CA ARG A 986 -17.19 -20.07 -18.93
C ARG A 986 -18.51 -20.46 -19.60
N ARG A 987 -19.17 -21.54 -19.18
CA ARG A 987 -20.48 -21.96 -19.75
C ARG A 987 -21.57 -20.90 -19.58
N LYS A 988 -21.67 -20.30 -18.39
CA LYS A 988 -22.60 -19.19 -18.13
C LYS A 988 -22.15 -17.92 -18.87
N SER A 989 -20.86 -17.60 -18.89
CA SER A 989 -20.34 -16.46 -19.66
C SER A 989 -20.67 -16.54 -21.15
N LEU A 990 -20.49 -17.71 -21.78
CA LEU A 990 -20.83 -17.93 -23.20
C LEU A 990 -22.30 -17.60 -23.48
N ARG A 991 -23.22 -18.10 -22.63
CA ARG A 991 -24.67 -17.87 -22.74
C ARG A 991 -25.07 -16.43 -22.43
N LEU A 992 -24.57 -15.82 -21.36
CA LEU A 992 -24.84 -14.40 -21.02
C LEU A 992 -24.43 -13.47 -22.16
N THR A 993 -23.19 -13.62 -22.65
CA THR A 993 -22.65 -12.75 -23.71
C THR A 993 -23.30 -13.03 -25.06
N ALA A 994 -23.66 -14.28 -25.37
CA ALA A 994 -24.47 -14.60 -26.56
C ALA A 994 -25.90 -14.07 -26.46
N TYR A 995 -26.51 -14.03 -25.27
CA TYR A 995 -27.83 -13.42 -25.06
C TYR A 995 -27.79 -11.91 -25.22
N LEU A 996 -26.75 -11.23 -24.72
CA LEU A 996 -26.52 -9.81 -24.96
C LEU A 996 -26.35 -9.51 -26.46
N GLU A 997 -25.55 -10.31 -27.18
CA GLU A 997 -25.41 -10.21 -28.64
C GLU A 997 -26.74 -10.43 -29.37
N ALA A 998 -27.55 -11.40 -28.92
CA ALA A 998 -28.87 -11.68 -29.48
C ALA A 998 -29.84 -10.49 -29.32
N LEU A 999 -29.93 -9.91 -28.11
CA LEU A 999 -30.81 -8.77 -27.83
C LEU A 999 -30.38 -7.52 -28.64
N LEU A 1000 -29.08 -7.25 -28.72
CA LEU A 1000 -28.53 -6.12 -29.46
C LEU A 1000 -28.72 -6.21 -30.98
N LEU A 1001 -28.90 -7.42 -31.53
CA LEU A 1001 -29.01 -7.66 -32.97
C LEU A 1001 -30.39 -8.17 -33.43
N SER A 1002 -31.34 -8.38 -32.51
CA SER A 1002 -32.69 -8.88 -32.83
C SER A 1002 -33.55 -7.81 -33.52
N PRO A 1003 -34.11 -8.08 -34.72
CA PRO A 1003 -34.99 -7.15 -35.42
C PRO A 1003 -36.19 -6.72 -34.57
N GLY A 1004 -36.42 -5.41 -34.47
CA GLY A 1004 -37.54 -4.84 -33.71
C GLY A 1004 -37.36 -4.84 -32.18
N PHE A 1005 -36.20 -5.24 -31.64
CA PHE A 1005 -35.88 -4.89 -30.24
C PHE A 1005 -35.48 -3.42 -30.16
N PHE A 1006 -34.45 -3.00 -30.91
CA PHE A 1006 -34.19 -1.59 -31.20
C PHE A 1006 -35.07 -1.14 -32.39
N PRO A 1007 -35.59 0.10 -32.41
CA PRO A 1007 -36.34 0.62 -33.56
C PRO A 1007 -35.50 0.78 -34.83
N ASP A 1008 -36.17 0.80 -35.99
CA ASP A 1008 -35.53 0.95 -37.29
C ASP A 1008 -34.73 2.26 -37.38
N GLY A 1009 -33.45 2.16 -37.71
CA GLY A 1009 -32.53 3.30 -37.89
C GLY A 1009 -31.27 3.25 -37.03
N PHE A 1010 -31.22 2.44 -35.97
CA PHE A 1010 -30.00 2.22 -35.18
C PHE A 1010 -29.09 1.15 -35.80
N ASP A 1011 -27.86 1.53 -36.16
CA ASP A 1011 -26.82 0.64 -36.70
C ASP A 1011 -25.89 0.16 -35.57
N ILE A 1012 -26.24 -0.95 -34.93
CA ILE A 1012 -25.47 -1.52 -33.81
C ILE A 1012 -24.39 -2.45 -34.34
N ARG A 1013 -23.14 -1.98 -34.25
CA ARG A 1013 -21.95 -2.69 -34.78
C ARG A 1013 -21.17 -3.34 -33.66
N VAL A 1014 -21.26 -4.66 -33.54
CA VAL A 1014 -20.37 -5.46 -32.68
C VAL A 1014 -18.99 -5.52 -33.32
N VAL A 1015 -17.97 -5.09 -32.57
CA VAL A 1015 -16.55 -5.09 -32.98
C VAL A 1015 -15.79 -6.32 -32.47
N THR A 1016 -16.28 -6.92 -31.39
CA THR A 1016 -15.80 -8.20 -30.86
C THR A 1016 -16.09 -9.34 -31.85
N PRO A 1017 -15.21 -10.37 -31.98
CA PRO A 1017 -15.49 -11.53 -32.80
C PRO A 1017 -16.84 -12.19 -32.49
N LYS A 1018 -17.61 -12.51 -33.55
CA LYS A 1018 -18.90 -13.20 -33.46
C LYS A 1018 -18.77 -14.68 -33.10
N ASP A 1019 -17.61 -15.27 -33.38
CA ASP A 1019 -17.28 -16.60 -32.91
C ASP A 1019 -17.15 -16.55 -31.37
N PRO A 1020 -18.02 -17.24 -30.61
CA PRO A 1020 -18.01 -17.16 -29.15
C PRO A 1020 -16.72 -17.74 -28.54
N LEU A 1021 -15.97 -18.57 -29.28
CA LEU A 1021 -14.68 -19.11 -28.87
C LEU A 1021 -13.52 -18.13 -29.12
N GLN A 1022 -13.75 -17.06 -29.90
CA GLN A 1022 -12.79 -15.97 -30.13
C GLN A 1022 -13.08 -14.71 -29.28
N ARG A 1023 -13.91 -14.81 -28.24
CA ARG A 1023 -14.18 -13.71 -27.30
C ARG A 1023 -14.32 -14.14 -25.83
N GLY A 1024 -13.95 -13.23 -24.93
CA GLY A 1024 -14.26 -13.33 -23.50
C GLY A 1024 -15.73 -13.03 -23.20
N SER A 1025 -16.04 -12.62 -21.96
CA SER A 1025 -17.39 -12.13 -21.62
C SER A 1025 -17.71 -10.72 -22.16
N GLN A 1026 -16.69 -9.92 -22.45
CA GLN A 1026 -16.79 -8.55 -22.95
C GLN A 1026 -17.29 -8.50 -24.41
N LEU A 1027 -18.33 -7.71 -24.67
CA LEU A 1027 -18.69 -7.21 -26.00
C LEU A 1027 -18.34 -5.72 -26.12
N CYS A 1028 -17.75 -5.37 -27.25
CA CYS A 1028 -17.45 -4.01 -27.64
C CYS A 1028 -18.35 -3.62 -28.81
N ILE A 1029 -19.15 -2.58 -28.63
CA ILE A 1029 -20.11 -2.10 -29.63
C ILE A 1029 -19.86 -0.65 -30.00
N GLN A 1030 -20.14 -0.32 -31.26
CA GLN A 1030 -20.19 1.04 -31.79
C GLN A 1030 -21.59 1.30 -32.34
N ILE A 1031 -22.11 2.51 -32.14
CA ILE A 1031 -23.36 2.98 -32.73
C ILE A 1031 -23.02 4.31 -33.40
N PRO A 1032 -22.99 4.39 -34.75
CA PRO A 1032 -22.70 5.62 -35.48
C PRO A 1032 -23.75 6.71 -35.22
N ASP A 1033 -23.31 7.97 -35.25
CA ASP A 1033 -24.21 9.12 -35.21
C ASP A 1033 -25.10 9.19 -36.49
N PRO A 1034 -26.34 9.70 -36.42
CA PRO A 1034 -27.23 9.78 -37.59
C PRO A 1034 -26.62 10.57 -38.76
N PRO A 1035 -26.94 10.25 -40.04
CA PRO A 1035 -26.27 10.83 -41.20
C PRO A 1035 -26.25 12.37 -41.28
N GLN A 1036 -27.27 13.03 -40.75
CA GLN A 1036 -27.37 14.50 -40.73
C GLN A 1036 -26.37 15.14 -39.75
N ALA A 1037 -26.13 14.52 -38.59
CA ALA A 1037 -25.09 14.94 -37.65
C ALA A 1037 -23.69 14.64 -38.20
N ALA A 1038 -23.52 13.50 -38.86
CA ALA A 1038 -22.24 13.06 -39.44
C ALA A 1038 -21.65 14.07 -40.45
N GLU A 1039 -22.47 14.73 -41.26
CA GLU A 1039 -21.95 15.71 -42.25
C GLU A 1039 -21.50 17.04 -41.60
N ALA A 1040 -22.11 17.44 -40.49
CA ALA A 1040 -21.64 18.58 -39.68
C ALA A 1040 -20.32 18.21 -38.96
N ALA A 1041 -20.29 17.04 -38.32
CA ALA A 1041 -19.10 16.52 -37.64
C ALA A 1041 -17.90 16.37 -38.60
N ARG A 1042 -18.13 15.91 -39.84
CA ARG A 1042 -17.09 15.77 -40.87
C ARG A 1042 -16.44 17.12 -41.23
N LYS A 1043 -17.23 18.19 -41.36
CA LYS A 1043 -16.72 19.56 -41.63
C LYS A 1043 -15.97 20.15 -40.43
N GLU A 1044 -16.35 19.79 -39.20
CA GLU A 1044 -15.57 20.16 -38.00
C GLU A 1044 -14.28 19.33 -37.89
N GLN A 1045 -14.31 18.06 -38.30
CA GLN A 1045 -13.17 17.14 -38.28
C GLN A 1045 -12.13 17.49 -39.35
N GLU A 1046 -12.55 17.92 -40.55
CA GLU A 1046 -11.65 18.48 -41.58
C GLU A 1046 -10.93 19.74 -41.08
N LYS A 1047 -11.62 20.62 -40.32
CA LYS A 1047 -10.99 21.74 -39.61
C LYS A 1047 -10.00 21.28 -38.53
N ARG A 1048 -10.38 20.31 -37.68
CA ARG A 1048 -9.47 19.77 -36.65
C ARG A 1048 -8.23 19.12 -37.28
N GLN A 1049 -8.36 18.41 -38.40
CA GLN A 1049 -7.22 17.81 -39.09
C GLN A 1049 -6.23 18.84 -39.66
N GLN A 1050 -6.71 20.00 -40.14
CA GLN A 1050 -5.83 21.11 -40.51
C GLN A 1050 -5.06 21.66 -39.29
N GLN A 1051 -5.70 21.79 -38.13
CA GLN A 1051 -5.05 22.24 -36.89
C GLN A 1051 -4.11 21.17 -36.28
N GLU A 1052 -4.45 19.88 -36.42
CA GLU A 1052 -3.60 18.76 -35.98
C GLU A 1052 -2.35 18.60 -36.86
N GLN A 1053 -2.39 18.98 -38.14
CA GLN A 1053 -1.20 19.06 -38.98
C GLN A 1053 -0.23 20.15 -38.50
N GLU A 1054 -0.71 21.26 -37.94
CA GLU A 1054 0.14 22.28 -37.30
C GLU A 1054 0.64 21.81 -35.92
N ALA A 1055 -0.19 21.11 -35.14
CA ALA A 1055 0.16 20.63 -33.80
C ALA A 1055 1.21 19.49 -33.79
N LYS A 1056 1.28 18.68 -34.85
CA LYS A 1056 2.18 17.51 -34.94
C LYS A 1056 3.69 17.82 -34.89
N LEU A 1057 4.07 19.09 -34.88
CA LEU A 1057 5.46 19.53 -34.64
C LEU A 1057 5.90 19.51 -33.17
N ASN A 1058 4.98 19.33 -32.19
CA ASN A 1058 5.27 19.52 -30.75
C ASN A 1058 4.99 18.32 -29.82
N GLY A 1059 4.91 17.10 -30.36
CA GLY A 1059 5.29 15.86 -29.63
C GLY A 1059 4.63 15.58 -28.28
N LYS A 1060 3.30 15.71 -28.15
CA LYS A 1060 2.54 15.26 -26.96
C LYS A 1060 1.23 14.57 -27.32
N ASP A 1061 1.30 13.27 -27.63
CA ASP A 1061 0.12 12.41 -27.73
C ASP A 1061 -0.35 11.98 -26.33
N VAL A 1062 -1.33 12.70 -25.77
CA VAL A 1062 -2.16 12.25 -24.66
C VAL A 1062 -3.59 12.09 -25.21
N PRO A 1063 -4.27 10.95 -25.02
CA PRO A 1063 -5.65 10.79 -25.49
C PRO A 1063 -6.56 11.87 -24.87
N PRO A 1064 -7.32 12.63 -25.67
CA PRO A 1064 -8.25 13.61 -25.13
C PRO A 1064 -9.41 12.91 -24.39
N PRO A 1065 -10.09 13.60 -23.46
CA PRO A 1065 -11.34 13.12 -22.88
C PRO A 1065 -12.37 12.75 -23.96
N ILE A 1066 -13.31 11.88 -23.61
CA ILE A 1066 -14.41 11.48 -24.49
C ILE A 1066 -15.17 12.75 -24.93
N ASP A 1067 -15.16 13.04 -26.24
CA ASP A 1067 -15.90 14.16 -26.82
C ASP A 1067 -17.40 13.83 -26.71
N GLY A 1068 -18.05 14.39 -25.69
CA GLY A 1068 -19.44 14.09 -25.30
C GLY A 1068 -20.50 14.49 -26.32
N LYS A 1069 -20.10 14.87 -27.53
CA LYS A 1069 -20.99 15.12 -28.68
C LYS A 1069 -21.67 13.85 -29.22
N LYS A 1070 -21.01 12.69 -29.18
CA LYS A 1070 -21.50 11.48 -29.87
C LYS A 1070 -22.65 10.77 -29.17
N LEU A 1071 -23.61 10.29 -29.95
CA LEU A 1071 -24.84 9.65 -29.50
C LEU A 1071 -24.59 8.52 -28.48
N ILE A 1072 -23.70 7.56 -28.78
CA ILE A 1072 -23.40 6.45 -27.86
C ILE A 1072 -22.79 6.90 -26.52
N ALA A 1073 -22.02 8.00 -26.51
CA ALA A 1073 -21.41 8.54 -25.29
C ALA A 1073 -22.44 9.26 -24.41
N ARG A 1074 -23.38 9.99 -25.02
CA ARG A 1074 -24.48 10.64 -24.32
C ARG A 1074 -25.48 9.62 -23.80
N ALA A 1075 -25.86 8.63 -24.61
CA ALA A 1075 -26.74 7.54 -24.22
C ALA A 1075 -26.13 6.68 -23.10
N HIS A 1076 -24.82 6.41 -23.12
CA HIS A 1076 -24.12 5.79 -21.99
C HIS A 1076 -24.23 6.64 -20.72
N LYS A 1077 -23.88 7.94 -20.79
CA LYS A 1077 -23.94 8.84 -19.62
C LYS A 1077 -25.35 8.96 -19.05
N ARG A 1078 -26.37 8.96 -19.91
CA ARG A 1078 -27.78 8.91 -19.52
C ARG A 1078 -28.14 7.59 -18.84
N ALA A 1079 -27.77 6.46 -19.44
CA ALA A 1079 -28.00 5.13 -18.87
C ALA A 1079 -27.34 4.95 -17.49
N GLU A 1080 -26.13 5.48 -17.30
CA GLU A 1080 -25.44 5.51 -16.02
C GLU A 1080 -26.20 6.37 -14.99
N LYS A 1081 -26.46 7.64 -15.32
CA LYS A 1081 -26.97 8.63 -14.35
C LYS A 1081 -28.49 8.65 -14.13
N GLN A 1082 -29.26 7.95 -14.96
CA GLN A 1082 -30.72 7.85 -14.88
C GLN A 1082 -31.24 6.41 -14.73
N ARG A 1083 -30.41 5.39 -15.01
CA ARG A 1083 -30.86 4.00 -15.11
C ARG A 1083 -29.87 2.97 -14.53
N GLY A 1084 -28.86 3.42 -13.78
CA GLY A 1084 -27.93 2.57 -13.03
C GLY A 1084 -26.97 1.72 -13.87
N LEU A 1085 -26.76 2.00 -15.17
CA LEU A 1085 -25.86 1.22 -16.01
C LEU A 1085 -24.39 1.64 -15.83
N VAL A 1086 -23.59 0.81 -15.16
CA VAL A 1086 -22.15 1.01 -15.01
C VAL A 1086 -21.41 0.22 -16.08
N ALA A 1087 -20.81 0.92 -17.05
CA ALA A 1087 -20.05 0.32 -18.15
C ALA A 1087 -18.79 1.15 -18.47
N ASP A 1088 -17.96 0.67 -19.40
CA ASP A 1088 -16.73 1.35 -19.82
C ASP A 1088 -16.85 1.85 -21.26
N ILE A 1089 -16.55 3.13 -21.50
CA ILE A 1089 -16.52 3.72 -22.84
C ILE A 1089 -15.10 4.14 -23.23
N ARG A 1090 -14.72 3.85 -24.47
CA ARG A 1090 -13.39 4.13 -25.04
C ARG A 1090 -13.49 5.04 -26.26
N SER A 1091 -12.59 6.02 -26.31
CA SER A 1091 -12.46 6.94 -27.43
C SER A 1091 -12.17 6.17 -28.74
N PRO A 1092 -12.83 6.48 -29.87
CA PRO A 1092 -13.68 7.66 -30.07
C PRO A 1092 -15.20 7.42 -29.96
N ASP A 1093 -15.69 6.19 -29.77
CA ASP A 1093 -17.12 5.80 -29.86
C ASP A 1093 -17.43 4.34 -29.46
N MET A 1094 -16.62 3.71 -28.62
CA MET A 1094 -16.75 2.28 -28.31
C MET A 1094 -17.25 2.04 -26.88
N LEU A 1095 -18.46 1.50 -26.73
CA LEU A 1095 -18.99 1.04 -25.45
C LEU A 1095 -18.60 -0.43 -25.23
N ARG A 1096 -18.07 -0.74 -24.04
CA ARG A 1096 -17.68 -2.09 -23.62
C ARG A 1096 -18.61 -2.57 -22.50
N LEU A 1097 -19.33 -3.65 -22.74
CA LEU A 1097 -20.25 -4.30 -21.81
C LEU A 1097 -19.71 -5.69 -21.47
N ALA A 1098 -19.51 -5.99 -20.19
CA ALA A 1098 -18.97 -7.27 -19.72
C ALA A 1098 -19.87 -7.88 -18.63
N PRO A 1099 -20.88 -8.69 -18.99
CA PRO A 1099 -21.62 -9.50 -18.03
C PRO A 1099 -20.74 -10.64 -17.50
N LEU A 1100 -20.50 -10.70 -16.19
CA LEU A 1100 -19.66 -11.72 -15.54
C LEU A 1100 -20.51 -12.82 -14.94
N ALA A 1101 -20.20 -14.08 -15.28
CA ALA A 1101 -20.92 -15.27 -14.81
C ALA A 1101 -21.06 -15.37 -13.27
N GLN A 1102 -20.13 -14.75 -12.55
CA GLN A 1102 -20.01 -14.74 -11.08
C GLN A 1102 -21.18 -14.02 -10.39
N PHE A 1103 -21.74 -12.97 -10.99
CA PHE A 1103 -22.76 -12.13 -10.37
C PHE A 1103 -23.84 -11.62 -11.33
N SER A 1104 -23.55 -11.45 -12.62
CA SER A 1104 -24.54 -11.04 -13.62
C SER A 1104 -25.58 -12.14 -13.85
N THR A 1105 -26.83 -11.72 -13.94
CA THR A 1105 -28.01 -12.51 -14.29
C THR A 1105 -28.39 -12.30 -15.76
N TYR A 1106 -29.23 -13.16 -16.32
CA TYR A 1106 -29.83 -12.93 -17.63
C TYR A 1106 -30.80 -11.73 -17.59
N GLY A 1107 -31.44 -11.49 -16.44
CA GLY A 1107 -32.20 -10.30 -16.13
C GLY A 1107 -31.39 -9.01 -16.22
N ASP A 1108 -30.17 -8.97 -15.66
CA ASP A 1108 -29.28 -7.81 -15.82
C ASP A 1108 -28.90 -7.60 -17.28
N VAL A 1109 -28.60 -8.67 -18.03
CA VAL A 1109 -28.28 -8.59 -19.47
C VAL A 1109 -29.46 -8.00 -20.26
N TRP A 1110 -30.69 -8.44 -19.98
CA TRP A 1110 -31.90 -7.90 -20.58
C TRP A 1110 -32.13 -6.44 -20.21
N ARG A 1111 -32.06 -6.11 -18.92
CA ARG A 1111 -32.18 -4.74 -18.39
C ARG A 1111 -31.13 -3.83 -19.02
N THR A 1112 -29.87 -4.24 -19.13
CA THR A 1112 -28.80 -3.47 -19.79
C THR A 1112 -29.12 -3.17 -21.25
N ALA A 1113 -29.61 -4.15 -22.01
CA ALA A 1113 -29.96 -3.95 -23.41
C ALA A 1113 -31.15 -2.97 -23.56
N ASP A 1114 -32.17 -3.07 -22.71
CA ASP A 1114 -33.31 -2.14 -22.72
C ASP A 1114 -32.93 -0.74 -22.20
N VAL A 1115 -32.17 -0.64 -21.11
CA VAL A 1115 -31.68 0.64 -20.56
C VAL A 1115 -30.84 1.41 -21.58
N LEU A 1116 -30.01 0.71 -22.37
CA LEU A 1116 -29.29 1.29 -23.50
C LEU A 1116 -30.25 1.74 -24.61
N ARG A 1117 -31.23 0.90 -24.99
CA ARG A 1117 -32.27 1.22 -25.99
C ARG A 1117 -33.06 2.47 -25.62
N GLN A 1118 -33.61 2.53 -24.41
CA GLN A 1118 -34.35 3.70 -23.92
C GLN A 1118 -33.47 4.95 -23.93
N SER A 1119 -32.23 4.85 -23.45
CA SER A 1119 -31.32 6.01 -23.39
C SER A 1119 -30.89 6.52 -24.76
N LEU A 1120 -30.80 5.66 -25.78
CA LEU A 1120 -30.59 6.07 -27.17
C LEU A 1120 -31.82 6.76 -27.78
N LEU A 1121 -33.03 6.31 -27.43
CA LEU A 1121 -34.28 6.93 -27.88
C LEU A 1121 -34.48 8.31 -27.26
N ASP A 1122 -34.23 8.45 -25.95
CA ASP A 1122 -34.28 9.75 -25.25
C ASP A 1122 -33.32 10.77 -25.88
N GLU A 1123 -32.10 10.33 -26.26
CA GLU A 1123 -31.09 11.19 -26.89
C GLU A 1123 -31.45 11.60 -28.31
N VAL A 1124 -32.06 10.70 -29.09
CA VAL A 1124 -32.53 11.00 -30.46
C VAL A 1124 -33.80 11.86 -30.45
N GLU A 1125 -34.65 11.76 -29.43
CA GLU A 1125 -35.80 12.67 -29.28
C GLU A 1125 -35.37 14.04 -28.77
N ALA A 1126 -34.40 14.10 -27.85
CA ALA A 1126 -33.79 15.34 -27.41
C ALA A 1126 -33.20 16.14 -28.58
N GLU A 1127 -32.45 15.50 -29.49
CA GLU A 1127 -31.91 16.12 -30.71
C GLU A 1127 -32.97 16.66 -31.69
N LYS A 1128 -34.23 16.19 -31.64
CA LYS A 1128 -35.35 16.76 -32.42
C LYS A 1128 -36.01 17.95 -31.75
N SER A 1129 -35.83 18.10 -30.44
CA SER A 1129 -36.45 19.13 -29.61
C SER A 1129 -35.58 20.38 -29.42
N SER A 1130 -34.31 20.31 -29.83
CA SER A 1130 -33.27 21.36 -29.72
C SER A 1130 -33.02 22.08 -31.05
#